data_AF-A0A2U1KUL6-F1
#
_entry.id   AF-A0A2U1KUL6-F1
#
_cell.length_a   1.000
_cell.length_b   1.000
_cell.length_c   1.000
_cell.angle_alpha   90.00
_cell.angle_beta   90.00
_cell.angle_gamma   90.00
#
_symmetry.space_group_name_H-M   'P 1'
#
loop_
_entity.id
_entity.type
_entity.pdbx_description
1 polymer ?
#
loop_
_entity_poly.entity_id
_entity_poly.type
_entity_poly.pdbx_seq_one_letter_code
_entity_poly.pdbx_strand_id
1 'polypeptide(L)'
;MESYLNDNFEVKAKNSSEEALERWRKLCWLVKNKKRRFRFTANLSKRFEARAIQRSNLESLRTLMLVSHAAIQFLNGITYSVPEEVKAAGFQIGPDELGSIVEGRNSGKLKVHDGVEGIMKKISTSTTNGIPTSEDKINQRKNIYGINQFAESPSKGFLVYVWEALQDTTLMILGFCAFVSLVVGILTEGWPKGAHDGLGIVASILLVVFVTATSDYRQSLQFKDLDKEKKKITIQVTRNECRQKISIYELLVGDIVHLAVGDQVPADGLFVSGFSLLINESSLTGESEPRIVTAENPFLLSGTKVQNGSCKMVVTTVGMRTQWGKLMATLSEGGDDETPLQVKLNGVATIIGKIGLFFAVITFAVLVQGLFVRKMQEGSHWIWSADDAMEMLEYFAIAVTIVVVAVPEGLPLAVTLSLAFAMKKMMNDRALVRHLAACETMGSATNICSDKTGTLTTNHMTLVKAWICGETREVNGSTGASAFCSTIPDSVVGMLVESIFNNTGGEVVKTEKNTTEILGTPTETALLEFGLMLKEKQAELQASKLVKVEPFNSEKKRMAVVLELPEGCFRAHCKGASEIILGACDKVLNASGEVVPLDEKLNNQLKDTIEVLANEALRTLCLCYKEMGTEFHEKDPIPFEGYTLIGIVGIKDPVRPGVRESVAICRSAGITVRMVTGDNIHTAKAIARECGILTDDGIAIEGPDFREKTEEELFKIIPKIQVMARSSPMDKHTLVKHLRTTFQEVVAVTGDGTNDAPALHEADIGLAMGIAGTEVAKESADVIILDDNFSTIVTVAKWGRSVYVNIQKFVQFQLTVNVVALIVNFSSACLTGSAPLTAVQLLWVNMIMDTLGALALATEPPTDELMERTPVGRKGSFITNVMWRNIMGQSLFQFVVIWFLQTQGKAAFHLDDSDSDLVLNTLIFNSFVFCQLFNEISSREMEKIDVFKGIMKNYVFLAVITSTAIFQIIIIEFLGTFANTSPLTLPQWFASVVIGFLGMPIAAAVKMIPVGSR
;
A
#
# COMPACT_ATOMS: atom_id res chain seq x y z
N MET A 1 31.61 3.05 -7.91
CA MET A 1 30.58 2.48 -7.01
C MET A 1 29.23 2.41 -7.71
N GLU A 2 28.76 3.50 -8.29
CA GLU A 2 27.40 3.59 -8.85
C GLU A 2 27.16 2.74 -10.10
N SER A 3 28.07 2.71 -11.08
CA SER A 3 27.94 1.79 -12.23
C SER A 3 27.85 0.33 -11.77
N TYR A 4 28.65 -0.08 -10.79
CA TYR A 4 28.58 -1.44 -10.23
C TYR A 4 27.21 -1.75 -9.59
N LEU A 5 26.58 -0.76 -8.94
CA LEU A 5 25.24 -0.90 -8.35
C LEU A 5 24.17 -1.02 -9.45
N ASN A 6 24.23 -0.20 -10.49
CA ASN A 6 23.25 -0.25 -11.58
C ASN A 6 23.36 -1.57 -12.35
N ASP A 7 24.58 -2.04 -12.65
CA ASP A 7 24.77 -3.25 -13.46
C ASP A 7 24.34 -4.54 -12.71
N ASN A 8 24.49 -4.56 -11.38
CA ASN A 8 24.35 -5.80 -10.59
C ASN A 8 23.20 -5.80 -9.57
N PHE A 9 22.74 -4.63 -9.11
CA PHE A 9 21.77 -4.45 -8.02
C PHE A 9 20.54 -3.64 -8.43
N GLU A 10 20.25 -3.54 -9.72
CA GLU A 10 19.01 -2.93 -10.22
C GLU A 10 17.85 -3.93 -10.23
N VAL A 11 16.75 -3.54 -9.59
CA VAL A 11 15.46 -4.27 -9.58
C VAL A 11 14.32 -3.27 -9.80
N LYS A 12 13.25 -3.73 -10.44
CA LYS A 12 12.02 -2.95 -10.61
C LYS A 12 11.20 -3.00 -9.33
N ALA A 13 10.48 -1.91 -9.03
CA ALA A 13 9.57 -1.84 -7.88
C ALA A 13 8.46 -2.90 -7.94
N LYS A 14 8.03 -3.30 -9.15
CA LYS A 14 7.06 -4.36 -9.40
C LYS A 14 7.56 -5.34 -10.44
N ASN A 15 7.11 -6.59 -10.32
CA ASN A 15 7.29 -7.65 -11.32
C ASN A 15 8.75 -7.75 -11.80
N SER A 16 9.70 -7.66 -10.86
CA SER A 16 11.11 -7.90 -11.16
C SER A 16 11.28 -9.32 -11.68
N SER A 17 12.12 -9.50 -12.71
CA SER A 17 12.42 -10.84 -13.20
C SER A 17 13.11 -11.65 -12.11
N GLU A 18 12.79 -12.94 -12.03
CA GLU A 18 13.39 -13.84 -11.04
C GLU A 18 14.91 -13.92 -11.21
N GLU A 19 15.40 -13.85 -12.44
CA GLU A 19 16.83 -13.74 -12.76
C GLU A 19 17.47 -12.50 -12.12
N ALA A 20 16.78 -11.35 -12.16
CA ALA A 20 17.28 -10.14 -11.52
C ALA A 20 17.34 -10.29 -10.00
N LEU A 21 16.31 -10.91 -9.39
CA LEU A 21 16.29 -11.20 -7.94
C LEU A 21 17.36 -12.20 -7.52
N GLU A 22 17.58 -13.26 -8.30
CA GLU A 22 18.64 -14.24 -8.02
C GLU A 22 20.04 -13.66 -8.19
N ARG A 23 20.26 -12.84 -9.23
CA ARG A 23 21.57 -12.27 -9.57
C ARG A 23 22.19 -11.54 -8.37
N TRP A 24 21.45 -10.63 -7.76
CA TRP A 24 21.98 -9.84 -6.66
C TRP A 24 22.04 -10.65 -5.35
N ARG A 25 21.07 -11.57 -5.12
CA ARG A 25 21.10 -12.49 -3.95
C ARG A 25 22.33 -13.40 -3.97
N LYS A 26 22.78 -13.85 -5.15
CA LYS A 26 24.03 -14.61 -5.33
C LYS A 26 25.28 -13.76 -5.02
N LEU A 27 25.29 -12.49 -5.41
CA LEU A 27 26.38 -11.56 -5.12
C LEU A 27 26.49 -11.21 -3.62
N CYS A 28 25.38 -11.31 -2.91
CA CYS A 28 25.27 -11.19 -1.46
C CYS A 28 25.74 -12.45 -0.70
N TRP A 29 26.74 -13.18 -1.19
CA TRP A 29 27.24 -14.38 -0.49
C TRP A 29 27.97 -14.05 0.83
N LEU A 30 28.56 -12.85 0.91
CA LEU A 30 29.16 -12.27 2.12
C LEU A 30 28.12 -11.88 3.19
N VAL A 31 26.84 -12.16 2.97
CA VAL A 31 25.77 -11.88 3.94
C VAL A 31 25.87 -12.84 5.13
N LYS A 32 26.14 -12.25 6.29
CA LYS A 32 26.39 -12.94 7.56
C LYS A 32 25.18 -13.69 8.14
N ASN A 33 23.95 -13.24 7.85
CA ASN A 33 22.72 -13.94 8.28
C ASN A 33 21.62 -13.83 7.21
N LYS A 34 21.53 -14.84 6.34
CA LYS A 34 20.53 -14.87 5.25
C LYS A 34 19.09 -14.87 5.79
N LYS A 35 18.80 -15.63 6.86
CA LYS A 35 17.43 -15.74 7.41
C LYS A 35 16.92 -14.40 7.95
N ARG A 36 17.78 -13.67 8.67
CA ARG A 36 17.43 -12.34 9.22
C ARG A 36 17.29 -11.30 8.12
N ARG A 37 18.24 -11.26 7.16
CA ARG A 37 18.26 -10.24 6.08
C ARG A 37 17.13 -10.41 5.06
N PHE A 38 16.74 -11.66 4.78
CA PHE A 38 15.67 -12.02 3.85
C PHE A 38 14.34 -12.35 4.56
N ARG A 39 14.18 -11.98 5.85
CA ARG A 39 13.05 -12.38 6.70
C ARG A 39 11.69 -11.96 6.16
N PHE A 40 11.58 -10.74 5.65
CA PHE A 40 10.34 -10.18 5.12
C PHE A 40 10.25 -10.27 3.60
N THR A 41 11.07 -11.15 3.00
CA THR A 41 11.21 -11.24 1.55
C THR A 41 10.73 -12.60 1.07
N ALA A 42 10.16 -12.62 -0.13
CA ALA A 42 9.72 -13.85 -0.78
C ALA A 42 10.87 -14.87 -0.83
N ASN A 43 10.62 -16.06 -0.28
CA ASN A 43 11.51 -17.19 -0.45
C ASN A 43 11.31 -17.75 -1.87
N LEU A 44 12.28 -17.52 -2.75
CA LEU A 44 12.17 -17.89 -4.18
C LEU A 44 11.96 -19.39 -4.39
N SER A 45 12.56 -20.25 -3.56
CA SER A 45 12.39 -21.71 -3.71
C SER A 45 10.98 -22.15 -3.31
N LYS A 46 10.46 -21.62 -2.19
CA LYS A 46 9.07 -21.85 -1.77
C LYS A 46 8.07 -21.26 -2.75
N ARG A 47 8.38 -20.11 -3.36
CA ARG A 47 7.53 -19.49 -4.40
C ARG A 47 7.44 -20.39 -5.64
N PHE A 48 8.54 -21.04 -6.02
CA PHE A 48 8.53 -22.03 -7.10
C PHE A 48 7.66 -23.24 -6.75
N GLU A 49 7.83 -23.81 -5.56
CA GLU A 49 7.00 -24.92 -5.07
C GLU A 49 5.51 -24.52 -5.02
N ALA A 50 5.18 -23.35 -4.46
CA ALA A 50 3.81 -22.84 -4.40
C ALA A 50 3.20 -22.61 -5.79
N ARG A 51 3.96 -22.07 -6.75
CA ARG A 51 3.50 -21.91 -8.15
C ARG A 51 3.37 -23.25 -8.87
N ALA A 52 4.25 -24.21 -8.60
CA ALA A 52 4.16 -25.55 -9.17
C ALA A 52 2.93 -26.29 -8.64
N ILE A 53 2.68 -26.21 -7.33
CA ILE A 53 1.47 -26.74 -6.71
C ILE A 53 0.23 -25.98 -7.24
N GLN A 54 0.32 -24.66 -7.44
CA GLN A 54 -0.77 -23.87 -8.05
C GLN A 54 -1.09 -24.36 -9.46
N ARG A 55 -0.09 -24.57 -10.31
CA ARG A 55 -0.29 -25.14 -11.66
C ARG A 55 -0.88 -26.54 -11.60
N SER A 56 -0.36 -27.39 -10.73
CA SER A 56 -0.86 -28.76 -10.54
C SER A 56 -2.30 -28.79 -10.01
N ASN A 57 -2.65 -27.89 -9.08
CA ASN A 57 -4.01 -27.75 -8.56
C ASN A 57 -4.95 -27.14 -9.61
N LEU A 58 -4.51 -26.15 -10.39
CA LEU A 58 -5.26 -25.60 -11.52
C LEU A 58 -5.50 -26.66 -12.58
N GLU A 59 -4.50 -27.48 -12.90
CA GLU A 59 -4.62 -28.62 -13.81
C GLU A 59 -5.54 -29.69 -13.25
N SER A 60 -5.46 -29.97 -11.94
CA SER A 60 -6.36 -30.90 -11.27
C SER A 60 -7.80 -30.37 -11.27
N LEU A 61 -8.02 -29.08 -11.00
CA LEU A 61 -9.32 -28.40 -11.10
C LEU A 61 -9.86 -28.43 -12.53
N ARG A 62 -9.02 -28.17 -13.53
CA ARG A 62 -9.38 -28.31 -14.96
C ARG A 62 -9.80 -29.74 -15.27
N THR A 63 -9.00 -30.71 -14.84
CA THR A 63 -9.29 -32.14 -15.03
C THR A 63 -10.57 -32.52 -14.31
N LEU A 64 -10.81 -32.04 -13.10
CA LEU A 64 -12.00 -32.33 -12.30
C LEU A 64 -13.24 -31.63 -12.86
N MET A 65 -13.12 -30.43 -13.43
CA MET A 65 -14.19 -29.76 -14.19
C MET A 65 -14.53 -30.50 -15.50
N LEU A 66 -13.52 -30.96 -16.24
CA LEU A 66 -13.72 -31.72 -17.49
C LEU A 66 -14.27 -33.12 -17.20
N VAL A 67 -13.79 -33.77 -16.14
CA VAL A 67 -14.20 -35.12 -15.70
C VAL A 67 -15.55 -35.09 -14.98
N SER A 68 -15.92 -34.02 -14.26
CA SER A 68 -17.27 -33.92 -13.68
C SER A 68 -18.33 -33.93 -14.77
N HIS A 69 -18.08 -33.29 -15.92
CA HIS A 69 -18.97 -33.34 -17.08
C HIS A 69 -19.18 -34.78 -17.60
N ALA A 70 -18.15 -35.64 -17.52
CA ALA A 70 -18.21 -37.05 -17.93
C ALA A 70 -18.76 -37.99 -16.84
N ALA A 71 -18.47 -37.73 -15.56
CA ALA A 71 -18.92 -38.53 -14.42
C ALA A 71 -20.41 -38.33 -14.08
N ILE A 72 -21.01 -37.23 -14.57
CA ILE A 72 -22.45 -36.90 -14.42
C ILE A 72 -23.38 -37.96 -15.03
N GLN A 73 -22.89 -38.84 -15.92
CA GLN A 73 -23.71 -39.95 -16.43
C GLN A 73 -23.76 -41.20 -15.53
N PHE A 74 -22.89 -41.34 -14.52
CA PHE A 74 -22.75 -42.59 -13.75
C PHE A 74 -23.29 -42.54 -12.31
N LEU A 75 -23.54 -41.36 -11.73
CA LEU A 75 -23.83 -41.17 -10.29
C LEU A 75 -25.25 -40.66 -9.98
N ASN A 76 -26.25 -41.02 -10.79
CA ASN A 76 -27.65 -40.88 -10.38
C ASN A 76 -28.01 -42.04 -9.45
N GLY A 77 -27.78 -41.91 -8.13
CA GLY A 77 -28.25 -42.94 -7.19
C GLY A 77 -27.84 -42.88 -5.71
N ILE A 78 -27.06 -41.90 -5.24
CA ILE A 78 -26.69 -41.86 -3.82
C ILE A 78 -27.66 -40.98 -3.04
N THR A 79 -28.41 -41.58 -2.12
CA THR A 79 -29.31 -40.90 -1.19
C THR A 79 -28.48 -40.27 -0.06
N TYR A 80 -28.49 -38.94 0.05
CA TYR A 80 -27.79 -38.20 1.10
C TYR A 80 -28.50 -38.35 2.46
N SER A 81 -27.76 -38.72 3.52
CA SER A 81 -28.25 -38.72 4.90
C SER A 81 -27.74 -37.48 5.66
N VAL A 82 -28.65 -36.82 6.39
CA VAL A 82 -28.32 -35.61 7.15
C VAL A 82 -27.62 -36.00 8.47
N PRO A 83 -26.44 -35.42 8.79
CA PRO A 83 -25.79 -35.65 10.08
C PRO A 83 -26.68 -35.26 11.27
N GLU A 84 -26.63 -36.02 12.37
CA GLU A 84 -27.50 -35.78 13.53
C GLU A 84 -27.30 -34.40 14.17
N GLU A 85 -26.07 -33.90 14.21
CA GLU A 85 -25.73 -32.56 14.73
C GLU A 85 -26.39 -31.43 13.91
N VAL A 86 -26.44 -31.59 12.59
CA VAL A 86 -27.06 -30.63 11.66
C VAL A 86 -28.59 -30.63 11.84
N LYS A 87 -29.16 -31.82 12.03
CA LYS A 87 -30.59 -32.01 12.27
C LYS A 87 -31.02 -31.46 13.63
N ALA A 88 -30.20 -31.68 14.67
CA ALA A 88 -30.39 -31.10 16.00
C ALA A 88 -30.34 -29.56 15.98
N ALA A 89 -29.55 -28.98 15.06
CA ALA A 89 -29.47 -27.55 14.85
C ALA A 89 -30.63 -26.95 14.02
N GLY A 90 -31.58 -27.77 13.55
CA GLY A 90 -32.72 -27.32 12.76
C GLY A 90 -32.41 -27.12 11.27
N PHE A 91 -31.30 -27.66 10.78
CA PHE A 91 -30.92 -27.64 9.36
C PHE A 91 -31.12 -29.02 8.72
N GLN A 92 -31.35 -29.04 7.41
CA GLN A 92 -31.64 -30.27 6.65
C GLN A 92 -30.53 -30.63 5.64
N ILE A 93 -29.42 -29.89 5.64
CA ILE A 93 -28.29 -30.13 4.75
C ILE A 93 -26.97 -29.78 5.45
N GLY A 94 -26.00 -30.69 5.39
CA GLY A 94 -24.68 -30.49 6.00
C GLY A 94 -23.74 -29.64 5.15
N PRO A 95 -22.63 -29.16 5.76
CA PRO A 95 -21.67 -28.29 5.09
C PRO A 95 -20.94 -28.96 3.91
N ASP A 96 -20.61 -30.25 4.02
CA ASP A 96 -19.82 -30.95 3.00
C ASP A 96 -20.66 -31.21 1.73
N GLU A 97 -21.96 -31.51 1.90
CA GLU A 97 -22.87 -31.67 0.77
C GLU A 97 -23.09 -30.34 0.04
N LEU A 98 -23.32 -29.24 0.78
CA LEU A 98 -23.40 -27.88 0.22
C LEU A 98 -22.13 -27.51 -0.56
N GLY A 99 -20.95 -27.80 0.00
CA GLY A 99 -19.68 -27.58 -0.67
C GLY A 99 -19.56 -28.37 -1.97
N SER A 100 -19.95 -29.64 -1.98
CA SER A 100 -19.87 -30.49 -3.17
C SER A 100 -20.76 -30.01 -4.33
N ILE A 101 -21.92 -29.39 -4.02
CA ILE A 101 -22.85 -28.85 -5.03
C ILE A 101 -22.18 -27.70 -5.79
N VAL A 102 -21.54 -26.77 -5.06
CA VAL A 102 -20.95 -25.57 -5.65
C VAL A 102 -19.57 -25.82 -6.23
N GLU A 103 -18.73 -26.62 -5.56
CA GLU A 103 -17.40 -27.04 -6.03
C GLU A 103 -17.47 -27.76 -7.39
N GLY A 104 -18.38 -28.73 -7.51
CA GLY A 104 -18.55 -29.49 -8.75
C GLY A 104 -19.46 -28.84 -9.80
N ARG A 105 -20.01 -27.65 -9.53
CA ARG A 105 -21.09 -27.02 -10.32
C ARG A 105 -22.20 -28.01 -10.67
N ASN A 106 -22.58 -28.82 -9.69
CA ASN A 106 -23.39 -30.01 -9.93
C ASN A 106 -24.88 -29.65 -9.99
N SER A 107 -25.34 -29.31 -11.20
CA SER A 107 -26.75 -29.00 -11.47
C SER A 107 -27.69 -30.20 -11.20
N GLY A 108 -27.19 -31.44 -11.29
CA GLY A 108 -27.91 -32.65 -10.94
C GLY A 108 -28.25 -32.72 -9.44
N LYS A 109 -27.24 -32.57 -8.57
CA LYS A 109 -27.43 -32.50 -7.11
C LYS A 109 -28.29 -31.30 -6.69
N LEU A 110 -28.13 -30.16 -7.36
CA LEU A 110 -28.98 -28.99 -7.12
C LEU A 110 -30.46 -29.30 -7.40
N LYS A 111 -30.77 -30.04 -8.48
CA LYS A 111 -32.15 -30.49 -8.78
C LYS A 111 -32.68 -31.49 -7.77
N VAL A 112 -31.85 -32.42 -7.28
CA VAL A 112 -32.21 -33.37 -6.21
C VAL A 112 -32.62 -32.66 -4.91
N HIS A 113 -32.15 -31.43 -4.70
CA HIS A 113 -32.49 -30.62 -3.55
C HIS A 113 -33.53 -29.53 -3.82
N ASP A 114 -34.36 -29.70 -4.85
CA ASP A 114 -35.43 -28.76 -5.25
C ASP A 114 -34.91 -27.37 -5.66
N GLY A 115 -33.72 -27.32 -6.28
CA GLY A 115 -33.13 -26.10 -6.79
C GLY A 115 -32.62 -25.14 -5.71
N VAL A 116 -32.43 -23.87 -6.08
CA VAL A 116 -31.93 -22.84 -5.16
C VAL A 116 -32.91 -22.59 -4.01
N GLU A 117 -34.22 -22.55 -4.29
CA GLU A 117 -35.25 -22.36 -3.26
C GLU A 117 -35.29 -23.51 -2.25
N GLY A 118 -35.12 -24.75 -2.70
CA GLY A 118 -35.05 -25.91 -1.82
C GLY A 118 -33.83 -25.89 -0.90
N ILE A 119 -32.66 -25.49 -1.42
CA ILE A 119 -31.47 -25.27 -0.58
C ILE A 119 -31.71 -24.19 0.46
N MET A 120 -32.31 -23.06 0.07
CA MET A 120 -32.63 -21.96 0.99
C MET A 120 -33.57 -22.39 2.13
N LYS A 121 -34.58 -23.20 1.84
CA LYS A 121 -35.46 -23.81 2.86
C LYS A 121 -34.68 -24.73 3.80
N LYS A 122 -33.76 -25.55 3.28
CA LYS A 122 -32.96 -26.51 4.07
C LYS A 122 -31.94 -25.85 5.00
N ILE A 123 -31.46 -24.66 4.64
CA ILE A 123 -30.58 -23.83 5.48
C ILE A 123 -31.36 -22.78 6.30
N SER A 124 -32.69 -22.85 6.32
CA SER A 124 -33.58 -21.97 7.08
C SER A 124 -33.38 -20.47 6.78
N THR A 125 -33.34 -20.11 5.49
CA THR A 125 -33.20 -18.73 4.98
C THR A 125 -34.33 -18.41 3.97
N SER A 126 -34.82 -17.17 3.98
CA SER A 126 -35.72 -16.62 2.94
C SER A 126 -35.02 -15.54 2.10
N THR A 127 -35.47 -15.36 0.85
CA THR A 127 -34.98 -14.31 -0.08
C THR A 127 -35.30 -12.90 0.41
N THR A 128 -36.42 -12.71 1.10
CA THR A 128 -36.89 -11.42 1.63
C THR A 128 -36.30 -11.13 3.01
N ASN A 129 -36.29 -12.11 3.90
CA ASN A 129 -35.98 -11.89 5.31
C ASN A 129 -34.49 -12.09 5.64
N GLY A 130 -33.76 -12.86 4.81
CA GLY A 130 -32.38 -13.23 5.08
C GLY A 130 -32.25 -14.13 6.32
N ILE A 131 -31.11 -14.05 7.01
CA ILE A 131 -30.91 -14.76 8.29
C ILE A 131 -31.40 -13.93 9.49
N PRO A 132 -31.86 -14.58 10.58
CA PRO A 132 -32.19 -13.89 11.82
C PRO A 132 -30.93 -13.41 12.56
N THR A 133 -30.98 -12.21 13.16
CA THR A 133 -29.83 -11.61 13.88
C THR A 133 -29.70 -12.01 15.36
N SER A 134 -30.51 -12.93 15.87
CA SER A 134 -30.37 -13.42 17.26
C SER A 134 -29.03 -14.12 17.47
N GLU A 135 -28.29 -13.76 18.53
CA GLU A 135 -26.94 -14.29 18.81
C GLU A 135 -26.89 -15.82 18.86
N ASP A 136 -27.89 -16.47 19.46
CA ASP A 136 -27.94 -17.94 19.58
C ASP A 136 -27.96 -18.64 18.20
N LYS A 137 -28.79 -18.15 17.27
CA LYS A 137 -28.90 -18.71 15.91
C LYS A 137 -27.65 -18.43 15.08
N ILE A 138 -27.01 -17.28 15.30
CA ILE A 138 -25.73 -16.94 14.66
C ILE A 138 -24.63 -17.89 15.14
N ASN A 139 -24.51 -18.10 16.45
CA ASN A 139 -23.50 -18.99 17.03
C ASN A 139 -23.73 -20.45 16.62
N GLN A 140 -24.99 -20.88 16.54
CA GLN A 140 -25.35 -22.21 16.04
C GLN A 140 -24.90 -22.41 14.59
N ARG A 141 -25.10 -21.42 13.70
CA ARG A 141 -24.60 -21.47 12.31
C ARG A 141 -23.07 -21.51 12.25
N LYS A 142 -22.39 -20.71 13.07
CA LYS A 142 -20.91 -20.71 13.16
C LYS A 142 -20.36 -22.08 13.56
N ASN A 143 -20.99 -22.75 14.52
CA ASN A 143 -20.55 -24.06 14.98
C ASN A 143 -20.72 -25.16 13.92
N ILE A 144 -21.82 -25.13 13.14
CA ILE A 144 -22.09 -26.17 12.13
C ILE A 144 -21.35 -25.89 10.81
N TYR A 145 -21.50 -24.68 10.27
CA TYR A 145 -21.01 -24.34 8.93
C TYR A 145 -19.63 -23.69 8.92
N GLY A 146 -19.18 -23.17 10.07
CA GLY A 146 -17.90 -22.49 10.22
C GLY A 146 -18.00 -20.97 10.10
N ILE A 147 -16.83 -20.32 10.11
CA ILE A 147 -16.66 -18.87 9.96
C ILE A 147 -15.95 -18.54 8.64
N ASN A 148 -16.21 -17.35 8.10
CA ASN A 148 -15.55 -16.90 6.88
C ASN A 148 -14.13 -16.38 7.12
N GLN A 149 -13.24 -17.24 7.62
CA GLN A 149 -11.85 -16.91 7.90
C GLN A 149 -10.89 -17.94 7.29
N PHE A 150 -9.78 -17.46 6.73
CA PHE A 150 -8.71 -18.30 6.20
C PHE A 150 -7.68 -18.63 7.29
N ALA A 151 -7.01 -19.79 7.16
CA ALA A 151 -5.97 -20.20 8.09
C ALA A 151 -4.74 -19.29 7.93
N GLU A 152 -4.46 -18.47 8.95
CA GLU A 152 -3.29 -17.60 8.97
C GLU A 152 -2.08 -18.32 9.59
N SER A 153 -0.88 -17.97 9.13
CA SER A 153 0.35 -18.46 9.76
C SER A 153 0.49 -17.87 11.17
N PRO A 154 0.86 -18.68 12.18
CA PRO A 154 0.98 -18.19 13.54
C PRO A 154 2.11 -17.17 13.64
N SER A 155 1.87 -16.08 14.38
CA SER A 155 2.90 -15.06 14.62
C SER A 155 4.06 -15.65 15.42
N LYS A 156 5.30 -15.41 14.97
CA LYS A 156 6.51 -15.84 15.67
C LYS A 156 6.60 -15.18 17.06
N GLY A 157 6.96 -15.98 18.07
CA GLY A 157 7.24 -15.48 19.42
C GLY A 157 8.59 -14.79 19.53
N PHE A 158 8.79 -13.99 20.59
CA PHE A 158 10.03 -13.25 20.85
C PHE A 158 11.29 -14.13 20.86
N LEU A 159 11.22 -15.34 21.45
CA LEU A 159 12.36 -16.27 21.52
C LEU A 159 12.85 -16.73 20.15
N VAL A 160 11.97 -16.77 19.14
CA VAL A 160 12.36 -17.10 17.76
C VAL A 160 13.27 -16.00 17.20
N TYR A 161 12.99 -14.73 17.50
CA TYR A 161 13.83 -13.61 17.09
C TYR A 161 15.21 -13.63 17.76
N VAL A 162 15.26 -13.99 19.05
CA VAL A 162 16.54 -14.19 19.76
C VAL A 162 17.37 -15.30 19.12
N TRP A 163 16.73 -16.43 18.81
CA TRP A 163 17.39 -17.55 18.14
C TRP A 163 17.88 -17.19 16.73
N GLU A 164 17.07 -16.47 15.94
CA GLU A 164 17.45 -15.98 14.61
C GLU A 164 18.63 -15.01 14.67
N ALA A 165 18.70 -14.13 15.68
CA ALA A 165 19.80 -13.20 15.88
C ALA A 165 21.11 -13.91 16.27
N LEU A 166 21.06 -14.97 17.07
CA LEU A 166 22.24 -15.78 17.43
C LEU A 166 22.85 -16.56 16.24
N GLN A 167 22.09 -16.81 15.17
CA GLN A 167 22.57 -17.51 13.97
C GLN A 167 23.44 -16.63 13.05
N ASP A 168 23.79 -15.40 13.45
CA ASP A 168 24.72 -14.57 12.68
C ASP A 168 26.13 -15.16 12.68
N THR A 169 26.71 -15.38 11.50
CA THR A 169 28.03 -16.01 11.38
C THR A 169 29.14 -15.22 12.06
N THR A 170 29.06 -13.88 12.11
CA THR A 170 30.08 -13.09 12.81
C THR A 170 29.93 -13.12 14.32
N LEU A 171 28.71 -13.11 14.84
CA LEU A 171 28.48 -13.31 16.27
C LEU A 171 28.88 -14.72 16.70
N MET A 172 28.69 -15.73 15.84
CA MET A 172 29.17 -17.10 16.09
C MET A 172 30.70 -17.17 16.09
N ILE A 173 31.39 -16.55 15.13
CA ILE A 173 32.86 -16.49 15.11
C ILE A 173 33.38 -15.75 16.34
N LEU A 174 32.76 -14.64 16.72
CA LEU A 174 33.13 -13.89 17.91
C LEU A 174 32.83 -14.67 19.20
N GLY A 175 31.73 -15.42 19.24
CA GLY A 175 31.41 -16.34 20.33
C GLY A 175 32.43 -17.47 20.46
N PHE A 176 32.94 -17.98 19.33
CA PHE A 176 34.05 -18.92 19.33
C PHE A 176 35.34 -18.28 19.87
N CYS A 177 35.67 -17.05 19.44
CA CYS A 177 36.82 -16.31 19.98
C CYS A 177 36.68 -16.08 21.49
N ALA A 178 35.49 -15.73 21.96
CA ALA A 178 35.18 -15.54 23.37
C ALA A 178 35.33 -16.84 24.15
N PHE A 179 34.89 -17.97 23.60
CA PHE A 179 35.05 -19.29 24.21
C PHE A 179 36.53 -19.67 24.33
N VAL A 180 37.32 -19.51 23.25
CA VAL A 180 38.76 -19.80 23.28
C VAL A 180 39.48 -18.88 24.26
N SER A 181 39.18 -17.57 24.23
CA SER A 181 39.74 -16.58 25.16
C SER A 181 39.41 -16.92 26.61
N LEU A 182 38.17 -17.33 26.91
CA LEU A 182 37.76 -17.77 28.24
C LEU A 182 38.52 -19.02 28.71
N VAL A 183 38.66 -20.02 27.85
CA VAL A 183 39.35 -21.28 28.19
C VAL A 183 40.83 -21.04 28.41
N VAL A 184 41.50 -20.35 27.49
CA VAL A 184 42.95 -20.11 27.57
C VAL A 184 43.26 -19.15 28.72
N GLY A 185 42.49 -18.07 28.88
CA GLY A 185 42.68 -17.11 29.99
C GLY A 185 42.50 -17.75 31.37
N ILE A 186 41.52 -18.64 31.57
CA ILE A 186 41.38 -19.37 32.83
C ILE A 186 42.58 -20.31 33.07
N LEU A 187 43.13 -20.92 32.02
CA LEU A 187 44.27 -21.83 32.13
C LEU A 187 45.60 -21.10 32.41
N THR A 188 45.79 -19.89 31.88
CA THR A 188 47.03 -19.12 32.04
C THR A 188 47.03 -18.26 33.31
N GLU A 189 45.96 -17.52 33.57
CA GLU A 189 45.90 -16.52 34.65
C GLU A 189 45.03 -16.92 35.85
N GLY A 190 44.28 -18.02 35.72
CA GLY A 190 43.40 -18.53 36.77
C GLY A 190 42.08 -17.76 36.92
N TRP A 191 41.13 -18.37 37.64
CA TRP A 191 39.84 -17.74 37.97
C TRP A 191 39.99 -16.79 39.16
N PRO A 192 39.44 -15.56 39.14
CA PRO A 192 38.53 -14.98 38.14
C PRO A 192 39.20 -14.06 37.10
N LYS A 193 40.49 -13.71 37.24
CA LYS A 193 41.13 -12.65 36.45
C LYS A 193 41.20 -12.97 34.95
N GLY A 194 41.62 -14.18 34.59
CA GLY A 194 41.72 -14.61 33.20
C GLY A 194 40.38 -14.87 32.51
N ALA A 195 39.25 -14.76 33.22
CA ALA A 195 37.92 -14.95 32.64
C ALA A 195 37.27 -13.65 32.15
N HIS A 196 37.82 -12.48 32.51
CA HIS A 196 37.16 -11.18 32.29
C HIS A 196 37.00 -10.84 30.81
N ASP A 197 38.01 -11.06 29.98
CA ASP A 197 37.96 -10.71 28.55
C ASP A 197 36.94 -11.56 27.78
N GLY A 198 36.98 -12.88 27.98
CA GLY A 198 36.03 -13.81 27.37
C GLY A 198 34.58 -13.56 27.84
N LEU A 199 34.37 -13.34 29.14
CA LEU A 199 33.04 -13.05 29.70
C LEU A 199 32.51 -11.69 29.22
N GLY A 200 33.40 -10.71 29.04
CA GLY A 200 33.10 -9.39 28.49
C GLY A 200 32.51 -9.46 27.08
N ILE A 201 33.15 -10.24 26.21
CA ILE A 201 32.68 -10.47 24.83
C ILE A 201 31.33 -11.20 24.83
N VAL A 202 31.16 -12.23 25.67
CA VAL A 202 29.87 -12.97 25.75
C VAL A 202 28.72 -12.06 26.19
N ALA A 203 28.91 -11.27 27.24
CA ALA A 203 27.86 -10.35 27.70
C ALA A 203 27.56 -9.24 26.67
N SER A 204 28.56 -8.78 25.91
CA SER A 204 28.36 -7.85 24.79
C SER A 204 27.50 -8.48 23.68
N ILE A 205 27.79 -9.73 23.29
CA ILE A 205 27.00 -10.46 22.30
C ILE A 205 25.55 -10.60 22.76
N LEU A 206 25.32 -10.98 24.03
CA LEU A 206 23.97 -11.12 24.58
C LEU A 206 23.19 -9.79 24.57
N LEU A 207 23.85 -8.69 24.93
CA LEU A 207 23.25 -7.35 24.89
C LEU A 207 22.83 -6.98 23.47
N VAL A 208 23.74 -7.13 22.50
CA VAL A 208 23.48 -6.82 21.08
C VAL A 208 22.33 -7.68 20.54
N VAL A 209 22.33 -8.97 20.84
CA VAL A 209 21.26 -9.90 20.44
C VAL A 209 19.92 -9.50 21.05
N PHE A 210 19.88 -9.13 22.33
CA PHE A 210 18.64 -8.73 23.01
C PHE A 210 18.05 -7.43 22.43
N VAL A 211 18.89 -6.41 22.23
CA VAL A 211 18.48 -5.13 21.62
C VAL A 211 17.98 -5.37 20.20
N THR A 212 18.71 -6.16 19.41
CA THR A 212 18.34 -6.53 18.05
C THR A 212 17.00 -7.27 18.00
N ALA A 213 16.82 -8.31 18.81
CA ALA A 213 15.60 -9.11 18.84
C ALA A 213 14.40 -8.28 19.31
N THR A 214 14.59 -7.36 20.25
CA THR A 214 13.53 -6.45 20.72
C THR A 214 13.08 -5.48 19.63
N SER A 215 14.04 -4.90 18.90
CA SER A 215 13.75 -4.02 17.76
C SER A 215 12.96 -4.76 16.67
N ASP A 216 13.45 -5.93 16.27
CA ASP A 216 12.82 -6.80 15.27
C ASP A 216 11.41 -7.26 15.67
N TYR A 217 11.22 -7.61 16.95
CA TYR A 217 9.92 -8.01 17.48
C TYR A 217 8.92 -6.86 17.45
N ARG A 218 9.32 -5.66 17.89
CA ARG A 218 8.47 -4.46 17.83
C ARG A 218 8.07 -4.11 16.40
N GLN A 219 9.00 -4.25 15.46
CA GLN A 219 8.72 -4.07 14.03
C GLN A 219 7.64 -5.08 13.55
N SER A 220 7.76 -6.36 13.91
CA SER A 220 6.78 -7.38 13.51
C SER A 220 5.36 -7.11 14.04
N LEU A 221 5.24 -6.54 15.24
CA LEU A 221 3.96 -6.13 15.81
C LEU A 221 3.32 -4.99 15.00
N GLN A 222 4.11 -4.02 14.55
CA GLN A 222 3.60 -2.92 13.72
C GLN A 222 3.05 -3.43 12.38
N PHE A 223 3.74 -4.39 11.75
CA PHE A 223 3.22 -5.05 10.54
C PHE A 223 1.92 -5.79 10.79
N LYS A 224 1.79 -6.48 11.93
CA LYS A 224 0.56 -7.19 12.30
C LYS A 224 -0.64 -6.25 12.47
N ASP A 225 -0.42 -5.08 13.07
CA ASP A 225 -1.47 -4.07 13.22
C ASP A 225 -1.94 -3.53 11.85
N LEU A 226 -1.01 -3.30 10.91
CA LEU A 226 -1.32 -2.92 9.53
C LEU A 226 -2.06 -4.05 8.79
N ASP A 227 -1.59 -5.29 8.96
CA ASP A 227 -2.25 -6.58 8.73
C ASP A 227 -3.76 -6.54 8.98
N LYS A 228 -4.11 -6.14 10.21
CA LYS A 228 -5.49 -6.14 10.69
C LYS A 228 -6.36 -5.07 10.01
N GLU A 229 -5.78 -3.93 9.64
CA GLU A 229 -6.50 -2.85 8.97
C GLU A 229 -6.74 -3.15 7.49
N LYS A 230 -5.76 -3.76 6.79
CA LYS A 230 -5.94 -4.23 5.40
C LYS A 230 -7.12 -5.19 5.22
N LYS A 231 -7.51 -5.86 6.30
CA LYS A 231 -8.55 -6.89 6.33
C LYS A 231 -9.97 -6.34 6.51
N LYS A 232 -10.16 -5.03 6.74
CA LYS A 232 -11.51 -4.44 6.91
C LYS A 232 -12.24 -4.28 5.58
N ILE A 233 -12.80 -5.38 5.08
CA ILE A 233 -13.68 -5.40 3.90
C ILE A 233 -15.12 -5.48 4.36
N THR A 234 -15.97 -4.60 3.83
CA THR A 234 -17.40 -4.57 4.12
C THR A 234 -18.22 -5.05 2.93
N ILE A 235 -19.25 -5.83 3.19
CA ILE A 235 -20.16 -6.39 2.18
C ILE A 235 -21.60 -6.07 2.54
N GLN A 236 -22.46 -6.00 1.53
CA GLN A 236 -23.88 -5.71 1.72
C GLN A 236 -24.69 -6.98 1.77
N VAL A 237 -25.43 -7.18 2.87
CA VAL A 237 -26.28 -8.35 3.09
C VAL A 237 -27.68 -7.96 3.51
N THR A 238 -28.66 -8.82 3.25
CA THR A 238 -29.99 -8.74 3.86
C THR A 238 -30.06 -9.64 5.09
N ARG A 239 -30.37 -9.05 6.26
CA ARG A 239 -30.74 -9.77 7.49
C ARG A 239 -31.93 -9.07 8.15
N ASN A 240 -32.89 -9.83 8.68
CA ASN A 240 -34.17 -9.31 9.20
C ASN A 240 -34.86 -8.30 8.26
N GLU A 241 -35.00 -8.64 6.97
CA GLU A 241 -35.67 -7.80 5.96
C GLU A 241 -34.94 -6.47 5.63
N CYS A 242 -33.89 -6.13 6.37
CA CYS A 242 -33.12 -4.90 6.18
C CYS A 242 -31.82 -5.19 5.44
N ARG A 243 -31.49 -4.33 4.47
CA ARG A 243 -30.17 -4.31 3.83
C ARG A 243 -29.18 -3.56 4.72
N GLN A 244 -28.09 -4.21 5.09
CA GLN A 244 -27.06 -3.65 5.97
C GLN A 244 -25.64 -4.01 5.50
N LYS A 245 -24.66 -3.18 5.87
CA LYS A 245 -23.23 -3.41 5.62
C LYS A 245 -22.63 -4.18 6.80
N ILE A 246 -22.01 -5.33 6.55
CA ILE A 246 -21.31 -6.15 7.55
C ILE A 246 -19.86 -6.40 7.14
N SER A 247 -19.03 -6.87 8.07
CA SER A 247 -17.67 -7.34 7.75
C SER A 247 -17.69 -8.65 6.95
N ILE A 248 -16.75 -8.83 6.02
CA ILE A 248 -16.59 -10.08 5.26
C ILE A 248 -16.38 -11.30 6.17
N TYR A 249 -15.75 -11.11 7.33
CA TYR A 249 -15.50 -12.19 8.31
C TYR A 249 -16.74 -12.60 9.12
N GLU A 250 -17.78 -11.76 9.13
CA GLU A 250 -19.06 -12.02 9.79
C GLU A 250 -20.07 -12.69 8.85
N LEU A 251 -19.67 -12.96 7.60
CA LEU A 251 -20.49 -13.65 6.61
C LEU A 251 -20.70 -15.11 7.01
N LEU A 252 -21.94 -15.58 6.91
CA LEU A 252 -22.34 -16.94 7.27
C LEU A 252 -23.14 -17.62 6.15
N VAL A 253 -23.20 -18.94 6.23
CA VAL A 253 -24.04 -19.74 5.32
C VAL A 253 -25.51 -19.37 5.50
N GLY A 254 -26.16 -19.04 4.37
CA GLY A 254 -27.52 -18.55 4.29
C GLY A 254 -27.67 -17.04 4.27
N ASP A 255 -26.60 -16.25 4.38
CA ASP A 255 -26.70 -14.80 4.13
C ASP A 255 -27.07 -14.51 2.67
N ILE A 256 -27.89 -13.49 2.45
CA ILE A 256 -28.22 -12.98 1.12
C ILE A 256 -27.32 -11.79 0.83
N VAL A 257 -26.31 -12.01 -0.02
CA VAL A 257 -25.33 -11.01 -0.43
C VAL A 257 -25.83 -10.28 -1.67
N HIS A 258 -25.72 -8.96 -1.69
CA HIS A 258 -25.99 -8.15 -2.87
C HIS A 258 -24.66 -7.86 -3.56
N LEU A 259 -24.56 -8.28 -4.82
CA LEU A 259 -23.38 -8.08 -5.64
C LEU A 259 -23.71 -7.14 -6.80
N ALA A 260 -22.84 -6.16 -7.03
CA ALA A 260 -22.89 -5.25 -8.16
C ALA A 260 -21.58 -5.30 -8.96
N VAL A 261 -21.55 -4.60 -10.09
CA VAL A 261 -20.36 -4.49 -10.93
C VAL A 261 -19.16 -4.00 -10.13
N GLY A 262 -18.05 -4.75 -10.18
CA GLY A 262 -16.81 -4.46 -9.48
C GLY A 262 -16.67 -5.09 -8.10
N ASP A 263 -17.72 -5.72 -7.57
CA ASP A 263 -17.64 -6.47 -6.32
C ASP A 263 -16.90 -7.80 -6.53
N GLN A 264 -16.15 -8.19 -5.50
CA GLN A 264 -15.60 -9.53 -5.39
C GLN A 264 -16.61 -10.43 -4.68
N VAL A 265 -16.82 -11.64 -5.21
CA VAL A 265 -17.68 -12.64 -4.58
C VAL A 265 -17.02 -13.08 -3.25
N PRO A 266 -17.65 -12.85 -2.08
CA PRO A 266 -16.97 -12.96 -0.78
C PRO A 266 -16.88 -14.39 -0.21
N ALA A 267 -17.66 -15.31 -0.77
CA ALA A 267 -17.81 -16.71 -0.36
C ALA A 267 -18.47 -17.49 -1.50
N ASP A 268 -18.37 -18.83 -1.55
CA ASP A 268 -19.07 -19.57 -2.60
C ASP A 268 -20.59 -19.56 -2.33
N GLY A 269 -21.38 -19.45 -3.39
CA GLY A 269 -22.81 -19.28 -3.28
C GLY A 269 -23.60 -19.59 -4.55
N LEU A 270 -24.90 -19.35 -4.46
CA LEU A 270 -25.86 -19.57 -5.54
C LEU A 270 -26.60 -18.29 -5.91
N PHE A 271 -26.77 -18.05 -7.21
CA PHE A 271 -27.56 -16.97 -7.77
C PHE A 271 -29.04 -17.16 -7.43
N VAL A 272 -29.66 -16.12 -6.86
CA VAL A 272 -31.07 -16.09 -6.49
C VAL A 272 -31.87 -15.28 -7.51
N SER A 273 -31.46 -14.05 -7.74
CA SER A 273 -32.15 -13.11 -8.64
C SER A 273 -31.17 -12.04 -9.11
N GLY A 274 -31.31 -11.53 -10.33
CA GLY A 274 -30.42 -10.50 -10.85
C GLY A 274 -30.61 -10.26 -12.34
N PHE A 275 -29.82 -9.33 -12.89
CA PHE A 275 -29.92 -8.91 -14.28
C PHE A 275 -28.56 -9.01 -14.97
N SER A 276 -28.51 -9.73 -16.10
CA SER A 276 -27.37 -9.82 -17.02
C SER A 276 -26.01 -9.99 -16.32
N LEU A 277 -25.91 -10.96 -15.41
CA LEU A 277 -24.72 -11.15 -14.58
C LEU A 277 -23.59 -11.81 -15.39
N LEU A 278 -22.48 -11.09 -15.52
CA LEU A 278 -21.23 -11.54 -16.13
C LEU A 278 -20.14 -11.55 -15.07
N ILE A 279 -19.47 -12.68 -14.91
CA ILE A 279 -18.43 -12.89 -13.90
C ILE A 279 -17.12 -13.24 -14.57
N ASN A 280 -16.06 -12.57 -14.12
CA ASN A 280 -14.70 -12.90 -14.46
C ASN A 280 -14.16 -13.93 -13.47
N GLU A 281 -13.85 -15.13 -13.98
CA GLU A 281 -13.32 -16.26 -13.22
C GLU A 281 -11.80 -16.41 -13.36
N SER A 282 -11.10 -15.44 -13.97
CA SER A 282 -9.66 -15.52 -14.27
C SER A 282 -8.79 -15.80 -13.06
N SER A 283 -9.18 -15.32 -11.87
CA SER A 283 -8.47 -15.57 -10.61
C SER A 283 -8.45 -17.06 -10.21
N LEU A 284 -9.44 -17.84 -10.67
CA LEU A 284 -9.59 -19.26 -10.36
C LEU A 284 -9.23 -20.17 -11.53
N THR A 285 -9.58 -19.81 -12.76
CA THR A 285 -9.41 -20.68 -13.95
C THR A 285 -8.19 -20.31 -14.80
N GLY A 286 -7.72 -19.07 -14.67
CA GLY A 286 -6.71 -18.45 -15.54
C GLY A 286 -7.24 -17.99 -16.89
N GLU A 287 -8.52 -18.24 -17.21
CA GLU A 287 -9.14 -17.81 -18.46
C GLU A 287 -9.76 -16.42 -18.28
N SER A 288 -9.54 -15.53 -19.25
CA SER A 288 -10.02 -14.14 -19.19
C SER A 288 -11.43 -13.96 -19.75
N GLU A 289 -12.05 -15.01 -20.28
CA GLU A 289 -13.40 -14.92 -20.84
C GLU A 289 -14.45 -14.87 -19.72
N PRO A 290 -15.31 -13.84 -19.68
CA PRO A 290 -16.35 -13.76 -18.68
C PRO A 290 -17.45 -14.78 -18.91
N ARG A 291 -17.96 -15.33 -17.80
CA ARG A 291 -19.02 -16.33 -17.80
C ARG A 291 -20.37 -15.68 -17.47
N ILE A 292 -21.40 -16.06 -18.21
CA ILE A 292 -22.78 -15.65 -17.93
C ILE A 292 -23.35 -16.54 -16.83
N VAL A 293 -23.93 -15.92 -15.81
CA VAL A 293 -24.63 -16.59 -14.71
C VAL A 293 -26.14 -16.35 -14.87
N THR A 294 -26.89 -17.45 -14.84
CA THR A 294 -28.36 -17.45 -14.99
C THR A 294 -28.99 -18.35 -13.92
N ALA A 295 -30.32 -18.36 -13.83
CA ALA A 295 -31.03 -19.28 -12.93
C ALA A 295 -30.75 -20.77 -13.24
N GLU A 296 -30.41 -21.10 -14.49
CA GLU A 296 -30.10 -22.46 -14.93
C GLU A 296 -28.66 -22.88 -14.57
N ASN A 297 -27.75 -21.90 -14.47
CA ASN A 297 -26.35 -22.08 -14.08
C ASN A 297 -26.00 -21.10 -12.94
N PRO A 298 -26.50 -21.33 -11.72
CA PRO A 298 -26.51 -20.31 -10.66
C PRO A 298 -25.22 -20.28 -9.82
N PHE A 299 -24.09 -20.82 -10.28
CA PHE A 299 -22.91 -21.00 -9.42
C PHE A 299 -22.03 -19.74 -9.35
N LEU A 300 -21.72 -19.32 -8.13
CA LEU A 300 -20.87 -18.17 -7.82
C LEU A 300 -19.73 -18.63 -6.92
N LEU A 301 -18.49 -18.39 -7.33
CA LEU A 301 -17.30 -18.86 -6.60
C LEU A 301 -16.59 -17.68 -5.92
N SER A 302 -16.15 -17.90 -4.68
CA SER A 302 -15.37 -16.95 -3.89
C SER A 302 -14.13 -16.51 -4.66
N GLY A 303 -13.79 -15.23 -4.57
CA GLY A 303 -12.61 -14.66 -5.25
C GLY A 303 -12.84 -14.28 -6.72
N THR A 304 -13.94 -14.71 -7.35
CA THR A 304 -14.34 -14.23 -8.68
C THR A 304 -14.90 -12.81 -8.63
N LYS A 305 -14.93 -12.13 -9.77
CA LYS A 305 -15.22 -10.69 -9.85
C LYS A 305 -16.43 -10.44 -10.74
N VAL A 306 -17.36 -9.60 -10.28
CA VAL A 306 -18.51 -9.21 -11.11
C VAL A 306 -18.07 -8.18 -12.14
N GLN A 307 -18.12 -8.54 -13.42
CA GLN A 307 -17.72 -7.66 -14.52
C GLN A 307 -18.89 -6.83 -15.06
N ASN A 308 -20.10 -7.39 -15.06
CA ASN A 308 -21.32 -6.67 -15.47
C ASN A 308 -22.56 -7.24 -14.77
N GLY A 309 -23.61 -6.43 -14.66
CA GLY A 309 -24.87 -6.79 -14.03
C GLY A 309 -24.87 -6.66 -12.50
N SER A 310 -25.97 -7.10 -11.90
CA SER A 310 -26.16 -7.11 -10.44
C SER A 310 -26.98 -8.31 -10.03
N CYS A 311 -26.71 -8.88 -8.86
CA CYS A 311 -27.47 -10.02 -8.36
C CYS A 311 -27.57 -10.08 -6.83
N LYS A 312 -28.53 -10.88 -6.37
CA LYS A 312 -28.61 -11.42 -5.02
C LYS A 312 -28.08 -12.85 -5.05
N MET A 313 -27.17 -13.14 -4.15
CA MET A 313 -26.55 -14.44 -3.98
C MET A 313 -26.87 -14.97 -2.58
N VAL A 314 -27.17 -16.26 -2.46
CA VAL A 314 -27.19 -16.95 -1.16
C VAL A 314 -25.85 -17.63 -0.91
N VAL A 315 -25.26 -17.41 0.27
CA VAL A 315 -23.98 -18.01 0.66
C VAL A 315 -24.18 -19.48 1.02
N THR A 316 -23.37 -20.37 0.44
CA THR A 316 -23.43 -21.82 0.69
C THR A 316 -22.24 -22.34 1.49
N THR A 317 -21.03 -21.83 1.25
CA THR A 317 -19.82 -22.23 1.98
C THR A 317 -18.96 -21.02 2.30
N VAL A 318 -18.24 -21.07 3.42
CA VAL A 318 -17.43 -19.96 3.92
C VAL A 318 -16.02 -20.42 4.35
N GLY A 319 -15.06 -19.50 4.37
CA GLY A 319 -13.70 -19.73 4.87
C GLY A 319 -12.96 -20.82 4.11
N MET A 320 -12.28 -21.72 4.84
CA MET A 320 -11.46 -22.81 4.28
C MET A 320 -12.23 -23.84 3.45
N ARG A 321 -13.57 -23.86 3.54
CA ARG A 321 -14.42 -24.76 2.75
C ARG A 321 -14.70 -24.24 1.34
N THR A 322 -14.41 -22.97 1.07
CA THR A 322 -14.56 -22.38 -0.26
C THR A 322 -13.44 -22.85 -1.20
N GLN A 323 -13.69 -22.79 -2.51
CA GLN A 323 -12.64 -23.07 -3.52
C GLN A 323 -11.45 -22.13 -3.35
N TRP A 324 -11.74 -20.85 -3.11
CA TRP A 324 -10.73 -19.84 -2.86
C TRP A 324 -9.93 -20.12 -1.58
N GLY A 325 -10.59 -20.55 -0.50
CA GLY A 325 -9.94 -20.90 0.77
C GLY A 325 -8.98 -22.08 0.64
N LYS A 326 -9.37 -23.12 -0.11
CA LYS A 326 -8.49 -24.27 -0.44
C LYS A 326 -7.26 -23.83 -1.24
N LEU A 327 -7.45 -22.92 -2.21
CA LEU A 327 -6.35 -22.35 -3.00
C LEU A 327 -5.43 -21.48 -2.13
N MET A 328 -5.99 -20.59 -1.30
CA MET A 328 -5.24 -19.66 -0.45
C MET A 328 -4.44 -20.34 0.66
N ALA A 329 -4.91 -21.48 1.16
CA ALA A 329 -4.14 -22.32 2.09
C ALA A 329 -2.76 -22.72 1.51
N THR A 330 -2.69 -22.88 0.19
CA THR A 330 -1.47 -23.25 -0.53
C THR A 330 -0.61 -22.03 -0.89
N LEU A 331 -1.24 -20.86 -1.05
CA LEU A 331 -0.58 -19.61 -1.51
C LEU A 331 0.01 -18.76 -0.39
N SER A 332 -0.39 -18.97 0.86
CA SER A 332 -0.02 -18.14 2.02
C SER A 332 1.49 -18.15 2.36
N GLU A 333 2.34 -18.85 1.60
CA GLU A 333 3.79 -18.90 1.77
C GLU A 333 4.59 -17.97 0.82
N GLY A 334 3.94 -17.18 -0.04
CA GLY A 334 4.58 -16.42 -1.12
C GLY A 334 5.48 -15.24 -0.72
N GLY A 335 5.19 -14.56 0.40
CA GLY A 335 5.91 -13.36 0.87
C GLY A 335 5.86 -12.15 -0.08
N ASP A 336 6.25 -10.97 0.42
CA ASP A 336 6.41 -9.75 -0.40
C ASP A 336 7.80 -9.69 -1.05
N ASP A 337 7.89 -9.06 -2.23
CA ASP A 337 9.15 -8.84 -2.94
C ASP A 337 9.97 -7.69 -2.31
N GLU A 338 11.28 -7.67 -2.55
CA GLU A 338 12.21 -6.69 -1.96
C GLU A 338 12.09 -5.30 -2.58
N THR A 339 12.23 -4.25 -1.77
CA THR A 339 12.13 -2.88 -2.28
C THR A 339 13.40 -2.47 -3.04
N PRO A 340 13.31 -1.61 -4.08
CA PRO A 340 14.48 -1.19 -4.86
C PRO A 340 15.60 -0.57 -4.00
N LEU A 341 15.26 0.24 -3.00
CA LEU A 341 16.24 0.82 -2.08
C LEU A 341 16.88 -0.23 -1.19
N GLN A 342 16.13 -1.23 -0.73
CA GLN A 342 16.70 -2.33 0.04
C GLN A 342 17.76 -3.07 -0.79
N VAL A 343 17.51 -3.30 -2.07
CA VAL A 343 18.49 -3.94 -2.98
C VAL A 343 19.70 -3.04 -3.23
N LYS A 344 19.51 -1.74 -3.49
CA LYS A 344 20.62 -0.79 -3.66
C LYS A 344 21.51 -0.70 -2.41
N LEU A 345 20.90 -0.63 -1.22
CA LEU A 345 21.64 -0.61 0.04
C LEU A 345 22.35 -1.94 0.33
N ASN A 346 21.77 -3.07 -0.08
CA ASN A 346 22.45 -4.37 -0.01
C ASN A 346 23.72 -4.38 -0.87
N GLY A 347 23.66 -3.74 -2.05
CA GLY A 347 24.84 -3.51 -2.88
C GLY A 347 25.90 -2.67 -2.18
N VAL A 348 25.51 -1.53 -1.59
CA VAL A 348 26.42 -0.66 -0.83
C VAL A 348 27.07 -1.43 0.34
N ALA A 349 26.28 -2.13 1.14
CA ALA A 349 26.77 -2.95 2.24
C ALA A 349 27.76 -4.05 1.78
N THR A 350 27.53 -4.64 0.61
CA THR A 350 28.43 -5.66 0.04
C THR A 350 29.77 -5.06 -0.38
N ILE A 351 29.78 -3.87 -0.97
CA ILE A 351 31.02 -3.17 -1.36
C ILE A 351 31.84 -2.82 -0.11
N ILE A 352 31.19 -2.25 0.90
CA ILE A 352 31.86 -1.87 2.15
C ILE A 352 32.35 -3.11 2.88
N GLY A 353 31.57 -4.19 2.91
CA GLY A 353 32.01 -5.46 3.50
C GLY A 353 33.25 -6.04 2.84
N LYS A 354 33.39 -5.92 1.50
CA LYS A 354 34.62 -6.32 0.79
C LYS A 354 35.82 -5.44 1.17
N ILE A 355 35.61 -4.11 1.27
CA ILE A 355 36.64 -3.17 1.71
C ILE A 355 37.07 -3.47 3.16
N GLY A 356 36.10 -3.67 4.05
CA GLY A 356 36.34 -4.02 5.45
C GLY A 356 37.09 -5.33 5.61
N LEU A 357 36.72 -6.38 4.86
CA LEU A 357 37.44 -7.64 4.84
C LEU A 357 38.88 -7.48 4.36
N PHE A 358 39.11 -6.67 3.33
CA PHE A 358 40.45 -6.37 2.84
C PHE A 358 41.31 -5.69 3.92
N PHE A 359 40.79 -4.65 4.59
CA PHE A 359 41.51 -3.98 5.68
C PHE A 359 41.71 -4.89 6.89
N ALA A 360 40.76 -5.74 7.24
CA ALA A 360 40.88 -6.71 8.34
C ALA A 360 42.03 -7.71 8.08
N VAL A 361 42.10 -8.27 6.87
CA VAL A 361 43.17 -9.21 6.47
C VAL A 361 44.53 -8.52 6.49
N ILE A 362 44.64 -7.29 5.97
CA ILE A 362 45.90 -6.54 6.01
C ILE A 362 46.30 -6.21 7.44
N THR A 363 45.36 -5.74 8.27
CA THR A 363 45.64 -5.40 9.67
C THR A 363 46.15 -6.62 10.42
N PHE A 364 45.49 -7.77 10.26
CA PHE A 364 45.94 -9.04 10.83
C PHE A 364 47.35 -9.42 10.36
N ALA A 365 47.62 -9.31 9.06
CA ALA A 365 48.93 -9.61 8.50
C ALA A 365 50.04 -8.70 9.06
N VAL A 366 49.76 -7.40 9.21
CA VAL A 366 50.71 -6.43 9.78
C VAL A 366 51.00 -6.72 11.25
N LEU A 367 49.98 -7.02 12.06
CA LEU A 367 50.15 -7.35 13.47
C LEU A 367 50.94 -8.65 13.66
N VAL A 368 50.62 -9.70 12.89
CA VAL A 368 51.35 -10.97 12.90
C VAL A 368 52.80 -10.79 12.43
N GLN A 369 53.03 -9.96 11.41
CA GLN A 369 54.37 -9.62 10.96
C GLN A 369 55.15 -8.91 12.08
N GLY A 370 54.53 -7.97 12.80
CA GLY A 370 55.14 -7.28 13.94
C GLY A 370 55.58 -8.27 15.04
N LEU A 371 54.70 -9.20 15.41
CA LEU A 371 55.00 -10.27 16.37
C LEU A 371 56.18 -11.14 15.91
N PHE A 372 56.20 -11.52 14.62
CA PHE A 372 57.26 -12.33 14.06
C PHE A 372 58.62 -11.60 14.05
N VAL A 373 58.63 -10.31 13.72
CA VAL A 373 59.84 -9.47 13.77
C VAL A 373 60.36 -9.34 15.20
N ARG A 374 59.47 -9.12 16.19
CA ARG A 374 59.83 -9.06 17.62
C ARG A 374 60.52 -10.35 18.07
N LYS A 375 59.93 -11.51 17.75
CA LYS A 375 60.53 -12.82 18.04
C LYS A 375 61.85 -13.09 17.31
N MET A 376 62.00 -12.59 16.09
CA MET A 376 63.29 -12.67 15.38
C MET A 376 64.37 -11.86 16.09
N GLN A 377 64.05 -10.66 16.58
CA GLN A 377 65.00 -9.82 17.32
C GLN A 377 65.38 -10.43 18.67
N GLU A 378 64.44 -11.11 19.33
CA GLU A 378 64.65 -11.81 20.61
C GLU A 378 65.33 -13.19 20.46
N GLY A 379 65.50 -13.69 19.23
CA GLY A 379 66.11 -15.00 18.96
C GLY A 379 65.23 -16.23 19.24
N SER A 380 63.97 -16.03 19.66
CA SER A 380 63.03 -17.06 20.14
C SER A 380 62.07 -17.61 19.05
N HIS A 381 62.40 -17.42 17.77
CA HIS A 381 61.54 -17.68 16.61
C HIS A 381 60.85 -19.07 16.48
N TRP A 382 61.35 -20.12 17.16
CA TRP A 382 60.73 -21.46 17.15
C TRP A 382 60.00 -21.84 18.45
N ILE A 383 60.05 -20.99 19.48
CA ILE A 383 59.43 -21.27 20.78
C ILE A 383 58.10 -20.52 20.85
N TRP A 384 57.00 -21.27 20.95
CA TRP A 384 55.64 -20.74 21.07
C TRP A 384 55.13 -20.96 22.49
N SER A 385 54.76 -19.88 23.17
CA SER A 385 54.17 -19.89 24.50
C SER A 385 52.64 -19.78 24.43
N ALA A 386 51.96 -20.04 25.56
CA ALA A 386 50.52 -19.82 25.67
C ALA A 386 50.14 -18.33 25.51
N ASP A 387 51.03 -17.42 25.94
CA ASP A 387 50.82 -15.97 25.84
C ASP A 387 50.86 -15.50 24.37
N ASP A 388 51.74 -16.09 23.55
CA ASP A 388 51.77 -15.81 22.10
C ASP A 388 50.48 -16.26 21.40
N ALA A 389 49.88 -17.36 21.87
CA ALA A 389 48.62 -17.85 21.35
C ALA A 389 47.46 -16.92 21.74
N MET A 390 47.51 -16.32 22.93
CA MET A 390 46.56 -15.29 23.37
C MET A 390 46.70 -14.01 22.57
N GLU A 391 47.92 -13.52 22.34
CA GLU A 391 48.18 -12.32 21.53
C GLU A 391 47.74 -12.52 20.07
N MET A 392 47.97 -13.72 19.51
CA MET A 392 47.46 -14.06 18.16
C MET A 392 45.93 -14.14 18.11
N LEU A 393 45.30 -14.68 19.16
CA LEU A 393 43.83 -14.71 19.28
C LEU A 393 43.26 -13.30 19.40
N GLU A 394 43.93 -12.40 20.11
CA GLU A 394 43.55 -11.00 20.23
C GLU A 394 43.66 -10.29 18.87
N TYR A 395 44.75 -10.47 18.11
CA TYR A 395 44.87 -9.93 16.76
C TYR A 395 43.77 -10.46 15.83
N PHE A 396 43.43 -11.74 15.95
CA PHE A 396 42.34 -12.34 15.20
C PHE A 396 40.98 -11.74 15.61
N ALA A 397 40.73 -11.56 16.91
CA ALA A 397 39.53 -10.93 17.43
C ALA A 397 39.39 -9.48 16.97
N ILE A 398 40.48 -8.71 16.93
CA ILE A 398 40.53 -7.35 16.36
C ILE A 398 40.15 -7.38 14.88
N ALA A 399 40.75 -8.27 14.09
CA ALA A 399 40.44 -8.40 12.67
C ALA A 399 38.96 -8.77 12.42
N VAL A 400 38.41 -9.71 13.19
CA VAL A 400 36.99 -10.06 13.15
C VAL A 400 36.12 -8.87 13.54
N THR A 401 36.52 -8.11 14.57
CA THR A 401 35.77 -6.93 15.01
C THR A 401 35.78 -5.82 13.95
N ILE A 402 36.89 -5.63 13.23
CA ILE A 402 36.96 -4.71 12.08
C ILE A 402 35.93 -5.12 11.01
N VAL A 403 35.78 -6.42 10.72
CA VAL A 403 34.74 -6.91 9.80
C VAL A 403 33.33 -6.66 10.35
N VAL A 404 33.14 -6.83 11.66
CA VAL A 404 31.86 -6.58 12.33
C VAL A 404 31.43 -5.13 12.20
N VAL A 405 32.33 -4.18 12.48
CA VAL A 405 32.05 -2.75 12.33
C VAL A 405 31.90 -2.37 10.85
N ALA A 406 32.78 -2.85 9.98
CA ALA A 406 32.78 -2.45 8.58
C ALA A 406 31.57 -2.94 7.79
N VAL A 407 30.94 -4.06 8.16
CA VAL A 407 29.75 -4.56 7.48
C VAL A 407 28.51 -3.93 8.13
N PRO A 408 27.85 -2.96 7.47
CA PRO A 408 26.71 -2.28 8.06
C PRO A 408 25.46 -3.18 8.02
N GLU A 409 25.15 -3.81 9.14
CA GLU A 409 23.97 -4.68 9.29
C GLU A 409 22.70 -3.87 9.50
N GLY A 410 22.83 -2.64 10.02
CA GLY A 410 21.75 -1.69 10.23
C GLY A 410 21.14 -1.14 8.95
N LEU A 411 21.80 -1.22 7.78
CA LEU A 411 21.29 -0.63 6.53
C LEU A 411 19.93 -1.21 6.08
N PRO A 412 19.76 -2.54 5.91
CA PRO A 412 18.45 -3.10 5.57
C PRO A 412 17.40 -2.91 6.68
N LEU A 413 17.84 -2.92 7.95
CA LEU A 413 16.95 -2.69 9.09
C LEU A 413 16.40 -1.26 9.10
N ALA A 414 17.22 -0.26 8.79
CA ALA A 414 16.82 1.13 8.74
C ALA A 414 15.71 1.38 7.71
N VAL A 415 15.80 0.75 6.53
CA VAL A 415 14.75 0.84 5.49
C VAL A 415 13.44 0.29 6.02
N THR A 416 13.47 -0.93 6.54
CA THR A 416 12.26 -1.62 7.02
C THR A 416 11.65 -0.92 8.24
N LEU A 417 12.46 -0.33 9.12
CA LEU A 417 11.99 0.44 10.27
C LEU A 417 11.38 1.78 9.83
N SER A 418 12.04 2.50 8.91
CA SER A 418 11.53 3.76 8.37
C SER A 418 10.20 3.55 7.66
N LEU A 419 10.10 2.51 6.82
CA LEU A 419 8.87 2.14 6.12
C LEU A 419 7.77 1.76 7.11
N ALA A 420 8.06 0.92 8.12
CA ALA A 420 7.07 0.54 9.12
C ALA A 420 6.51 1.76 9.88
N PHE A 421 7.40 2.69 10.27
CA PHE A 421 7.00 3.93 10.91
C PHE A 421 6.17 4.82 9.98
N ALA A 422 6.64 5.04 8.75
CA ALA A 422 5.97 5.87 7.75
C ALA A 422 4.58 5.31 7.40
N MET A 423 4.44 4.00 7.21
CA MET A 423 3.14 3.38 6.95
C MET A 423 2.15 3.55 8.09
N LYS A 424 2.59 3.36 9.34
CA LYS A 424 1.73 3.59 10.51
C LYS A 424 1.24 5.04 10.56
N LYS A 425 2.08 5.99 10.15
CA LYS A 425 1.70 7.40 10.07
C LYS A 425 0.80 7.71 8.87
N MET A 426 1.13 7.23 7.67
CA MET A 426 0.29 7.32 6.47
C MET A 426 -1.11 6.76 6.71
N MET A 427 -1.23 5.65 7.44
CA MET A 427 -2.53 5.08 7.79
C MET A 427 -3.37 6.02 8.65
N ASN A 428 -2.75 6.73 9.60
CA ASN A 428 -3.44 7.78 10.37
C ASN A 428 -3.83 8.97 9.46
N ASP A 429 -3.03 9.25 8.44
CA ASP A 429 -3.30 10.24 7.38
C ASP A 429 -4.20 9.68 6.27
N ARG A 430 -4.99 8.64 6.55
CA ARG A 430 -5.98 8.03 5.63
C ARG A 430 -5.39 7.38 4.37
N ALA A 431 -4.12 7.00 4.35
CA ALA A 431 -3.50 6.23 3.27
C ALA A 431 -3.03 4.86 3.75
N LEU A 432 -3.62 3.79 3.20
CA LEU A 432 -3.27 2.41 3.52
C LEU A 432 -2.31 1.83 2.47
N VAL A 433 -1.06 1.60 2.86
CA VAL A 433 -0.05 0.96 2.00
C VAL A 433 -0.19 -0.56 2.07
N ARG A 434 -0.49 -1.20 0.94
CA ARG A 434 -0.56 -2.67 0.79
C ARG A 434 0.81 -3.27 0.53
N HIS A 435 1.56 -2.69 -0.40
CA HIS A 435 2.91 -3.13 -0.79
C HIS A 435 3.98 -2.12 -0.37
N LEU A 436 5.02 -2.60 0.32
CA LEU A 436 6.06 -1.76 0.91
C LEU A 436 6.84 -0.92 -0.10
N ALA A 437 7.13 -1.52 -1.26
CA ALA A 437 7.89 -0.86 -2.33
C ALA A 437 7.19 0.39 -2.87
N ALA A 438 5.85 0.48 -2.76
CA ALA A 438 5.10 1.62 -3.27
C ALA A 438 5.35 2.90 -2.47
N CYS A 439 5.51 2.80 -1.15
CA CYS A 439 5.83 3.95 -0.29
C CYS A 439 7.15 4.61 -0.72
N GLU A 440 8.19 3.78 -0.94
CA GLU A 440 9.49 4.25 -1.42
C GLU A 440 9.41 4.83 -2.83
N THR A 441 8.78 4.09 -3.76
CA THR A 441 8.74 4.46 -5.17
C THR A 441 7.94 5.74 -5.40
N MET A 442 6.90 5.99 -4.60
CA MET A 442 6.11 7.22 -4.66
C MET A 442 6.95 8.48 -4.37
N GLY A 443 8.02 8.35 -3.57
CA GLY A 443 8.96 9.45 -3.34
C GLY A 443 9.69 9.91 -4.61
N SER A 444 9.81 9.02 -5.60
CA SER A 444 10.45 9.30 -6.90
C SER A 444 9.47 9.53 -8.04
N ALA A 445 8.16 9.58 -7.75
CA ALA A 445 7.12 9.77 -8.77
C ALA A 445 7.30 11.09 -9.54
N THR A 446 7.24 10.99 -10.87
CA THR A 446 7.35 12.14 -11.79
C THR A 446 6.04 12.42 -12.52
N ASN A 447 5.19 11.40 -12.66
CA ASN A 447 3.89 11.51 -13.33
C ASN A 447 2.80 10.88 -12.45
N ILE A 448 1.65 11.54 -12.36
CA ILE A 448 0.42 11.00 -11.77
C ILE A 448 -0.65 10.99 -12.87
N CYS A 449 -0.99 9.81 -13.36
CA CYS A 449 -2.11 9.61 -14.27
C CYS A 449 -3.37 9.35 -13.43
N SER A 450 -4.22 10.37 -13.30
CA SER A 450 -5.43 10.30 -12.51
C SER A 450 -6.65 9.96 -13.36
N ASP A 451 -7.50 9.05 -12.88
CA ASP A 451 -8.88 9.01 -13.35
C ASP A 451 -9.63 10.27 -12.89
N LYS A 452 -10.71 10.60 -13.59
CA LYS A 452 -11.58 11.73 -13.27
C LYS A 452 -12.62 11.32 -12.23
N THR A 453 -13.42 10.29 -12.55
CA THR A 453 -14.58 9.88 -11.74
C THR A 453 -14.09 9.25 -10.45
N GLY A 454 -14.69 9.60 -9.30
CA GLY A 454 -14.33 9.02 -8.01
C GLY A 454 -12.99 9.46 -7.43
N THR A 455 -12.04 9.90 -8.25
CA THR A 455 -10.75 10.42 -7.80
C THR A 455 -10.74 11.96 -7.72
N LEU A 456 -10.81 12.65 -8.86
CA LEU A 456 -10.77 14.12 -8.91
C LEU A 456 -12.13 14.72 -8.55
N THR A 457 -13.19 13.98 -8.86
CA THR A 457 -14.57 14.34 -8.57
C THR A 457 -15.13 13.47 -7.45
N THR A 458 -16.21 13.92 -6.84
CA THR A 458 -16.80 13.27 -5.66
C THR A 458 -17.45 11.91 -5.95
N ASN A 459 -17.75 11.60 -7.22
CA ASN A 459 -18.63 10.51 -7.64
C ASN A 459 -20.02 10.57 -6.97
N HIS A 460 -20.38 11.76 -6.51
CA HIS A 460 -21.70 12.13 -6.01
C HIS A 460 -22.28 13.11 -7.01
N MET A 461 -23.06 12.57 -7.95
CA MET A 461 -23.69 13.41 -8.96
C MET A 461 -24.71 14.31 -8.27
N THR A 462 -24.65 15.60 -8.58
CA THR A 462 -25.61 16.59 -8.07
C THR A 462 -26.34 17.22 -9.23
N LEU A 463 -27.61 17.54 -9.03
CA LEU A 463 -28.39 18.29 -10.01
C LEU A 463 -28.03 19.77 -9.88
N VAL A 464 -27.46 20.32 -10.96
CA VAL A 464 -26.97 21.71 -10.99
C VAL A 464 -28.00 22.61 -11.67
N LYS A 465 -28.56 22.16 -12.79
CA LYS A 465 -29.55 22.91 -13.58
C LYS A 465 -30.72 22.01 -13.98
N ALA A 466 -31.90 22.59 -14.09
CA ALA A 466 -33.07 21.94 -14.67
C ALA A 466 -33.81 22.90 -15.60
N TRP A 467 -34.26 22.37 -16.73
CA TRP A 467 -35.24 22.99 -17.60
C TRP A 467 -36.59 22.29 -17.39
N ILE A 468 -37.57 23.02 -16.86
CA ILE A 468 -38.94 22.55 -16.61
C ILE A 468 -39.90 23.70 -16.93
N CYS A 469 -41.03 23.39 -17.58
CA CYS A 469 -42.10 24.38 -17.84
C CYS A 469 -41.64 25.64 -18.61
N GLY A 470 -40.62 25.53 -19.47
CA GLY A 470 -40.15 26.63 -20.33
C GLY A 470 -38.96 27.43 -19.82
N GLU A 471 -38.48 27.21 -18.59
CA GLU A 471 -37.35 27.95 -18.01
C GLU A 471 -36.22 27.03 -17.55
N THR A 472 -34.98 27.45 -17.82
CA THR A 472 -33.76 26.84 -17.25
C THR A 472 -33.37 27.55 -15.96
N ARG A 473 -33.23 26.83 -14.86
CA ARG A 473 -32.81 27.38 -13.55
C ARG A 473 -31.73 26.56 -12.90
N GLU A 474 -30.94 27.20 -12.04
CA GLU A 474 -29.97 26.54 -11.16
C GLU A 474 -30.67 26.02 -9.90
N VAL A 475 -30.33 24.79 -9.50
CA VAL A 475 -30.97 24.07 -8.38
C VAL A 475 -29.96 23.82 -7.25
N ASN A 476 -28.90 24.65 -7.15
CA ASN A 476 -27.85 24.47 -6.16
C ASN A 476 -28.36 24.75 -4.73
N GLY A 477 -28.43 23.70 -3.91
CA GLY A 477 -28.73 23.77 -2.47
C GLY A 477 -30.22 23.81 -2.11
N SER A 478 -30.53 23.63 -0.82
CA SER A 478 -31.90 23.60 -0.29
C SER A 478 -32.69 24.90 -0.51
N THR A 479 -31.99 26.03 -0.60
CA THR A 479 -32.55 27.34 -0.95
C THR A 479 -32.93 27.45 -2.43
N GLY A 480 -32.22 26.78 -3.33
CA GLY A 480 -32.53 26.75 -4.76
C GLY A 480 -33.78 25.90 -5.06
N ALA A 481 -33.89 24.74 -4.41
CA ALA A 481 -35.01 23.81 -4.60
C ALA A 481 -36.35 24.34 -4.07
N SER A 482 -36.35 25.02 -2.91
CA SER A 482 -37.57 25.64 -2.35
C SER A 482 -38.08 26.80 -3.23
N ALA A 483 -37.18 27.60 -3.80
CA ALA A 483 -37.53 28.60 -4.81
C ALA A 483 -38.09 27.95 -6.09
N PHE A 484 -37.53 26.80 -6.50
CA PHE A 484 -37.96 26.05 -7.67
C PHE A 484 -39.41 25.53 -7.55
N CYS A 485 -39.78 24.92 -6.42
CA CYS A 485 -41.15 24.42 -6.17
C CYS A 485 -42.23 25.51 -6.23
N SER A 486 -41.92 26.73 -5.79
CA SER A 486 -42.91 27.82 -5.72
C SER A 486 -43.41 28.33 -7.07
N THR A 487 -42.72 27.99 -8.16
CA THR A 487 -42.99 28.49 -9.52
C THR A 487 -43.53 27.45 -10.49
N ILE A 488 -43.55 26.17 -10.08
CA ILE A 488 -44.00 25.06 -10.93
C ILE A 488 -45.39 24.64 -10.47
N PRO A 489 -46.34 24.37 -11.39
CA PRO A 489 -47.66 23.86 -11.01
C PRO A 489 -47.56 22.55 -10.21
N ASP A 490 -48.39 22.42 -9.16
CA ASP A 490 -48.41 21.22 -8.30
C ASP A 490 -48.65 19.92 -9.07
N SER A 491 -49.39 19.98 -10.19
CA SER A 491 -49.63 18.85 -11.10
C SER A 491 -48.33 18.36 -11.75
N VAL A 492 -47.47 19.29 -12.19
CA VAL A 492 -46.18 18.97 -12.82
C VAL A 492 -45.20 18.44 -11.77
N VAL A 493 -45.21 19.00 -10.56
CA VAL A 493 -44.42 18.46 -9.43
C VAL A 493 -44.84 17.03 -9.13
N GLY A 494 -46.15 16.74 -9.04
CA GLY A 494 -46.63 15.37 -8.84
C GLY A 494 -46.17 14.40 -9.94
N MET A 495 -46.26 14.79 -11.21
CA MET A 495 -45.80 13.96 -12.34
C MET A 495 -44.29 13.72 -12.31
N LEU A 496 -43.52 14.76 -11.97
CA LEU A 496 -42.06 14.70 -11.89
C LEU A 496 -41.60 13.79 -10.75
N VAL A 497 -42.20 13.93 -9.57
CA VAL A 497 -41.86 13.15 -8.38
C VAL A 497 -42.31 11.69 -8.55
N GLU A 498 -43.48 11.43 -9.15
CA GLU A 498 -43.93 10.09 -9.52
C GLU A 498 -42.95 9.42 -10.50
N SER A 499 -42.48 10.17 -11.50
CA SER A 499 -41.47 9.69 -12.45
C SER A 499 -40.15 9.37 -11.75
N ILE A 500 -39.66 10.26 -10.88
CA ILE A 500 -38.39 10.09 -10.18
C ILE A 500 -38.43 8.87 -9.25
N PHE A 501 -39.38 8.77 -8.32
CA PHE A 501 -39.35 7.72 -7.30
C PHE A 501 -39.65 6.33 -7.85
N ASN A 502 -40.48 6.23 -8.90
CA ASN A 502 -40.86 4.94 -9.47
C ASN A 502 -39.95 4.50 -10.63
N ASN A 503 -39.33 5.42 -11.35
CA ASN A 503 -38.40 5.12 -12.45
C ASN A 503 -36.94 5.18 -11.99
N THR A 504 -36.64 4.84 -10.73
CA THR A 504 -35.27 4.70 -10.21
C THR A 504 -35.12 3.38 -9.48
N GLY A 505 -34.01 2.67 -9.72
CA GLY A 505 -33.69 1.44 -8.99
C GLY A 505 -33.12 1.66 -7.58
N GLY A 506 -32.95 2.93 -7.17
CA GLY A 506 -32.38 3.29 -5.87
C GLY A 506 -33.40 3.25 -4.72
N GLU A 507 -32.91 2.89 -3.54
CA GLU A 507 -33.70 2.84 -2.30
C GLU A 507 -33.29 3.98 -1.36
N VAL A 508 -34.28 4.49 -0.61
CA VAL A 508 -34.05 5.50 0.42
C VAL A 508 -34.16 4.78 1.74
N VAL A 509 -33.05 4.66 2.46
CA VAL A 509 -32.94 3.87 3.69
C VAL A 509 -32.72 4.81 4.86
N LYS A 510 -33.43 4.58 5.98
CA LYS A 510 -33.14 5.26 7.24
C LYS A 510 -32.15 4.41 8.04
N THR A 511 -30.96 4.94 8.30
CA THR A 511 -29.96 4.27 9.13
C THR A 511 -30.39 4.24 10.60
N GLU A 512 -29.80 3.38 11.43
CA GLU A 512 -30.02 3.34 12.90
C GLU A 512 -29.84 4.70 13.60
N LYS A 513 -29.07 5.62 12.99
CA LYS A 513 -28.86 7.00 13.45
C LYS A 513 -29.95 8.00 13.01
N ASN A 514 -31.05 7.53 12.44
CA ASN A 514 -32.15 8.33 11.89
C ASN A 514 -31.74 9.28 10.73
N THR A 515 -30.58 9.04 10.11
CA THR A 515 -30.12 9.72 8.90
C THR A 515 -30.67 9.03 7.66
N THR A 516 -31.08 9.81 6.66
CA THR A 516 -31.54 9.28 5.36
C THR A 516 -30.34 9.05 4.44
N GLU A 517 -30.08 7.80 4.06
CA GLU A 517 -29.05 7.40 3.09
C GLU A 517 -29.75 6.89 1.82
N ILE A 518 -29.27 7.31 0.65
CA ILE A 518 -29.81 6.87 -0.64
C ILE A 518 -28.85 5.85 -1.23
N LEU A 519 -29.37 4.65 -1.51
CA LEU A 519 -28.62 3.55 -2.11
C LEU A 519 -29.01 3.45 -3.58
N GLY A 520 -28.08 3.59 -4.52
CA GLY A 520 -28.39 3.48 -5.95
C GLY A 520 -27.19 3.88 -6.82
N THR A 521 -27.38 3.96 -8.14
CA THR A 521 -26.34 4.51 -9.01
C THR A 521 -26.17 6.03 -8.76
N PRO A 522 -25.01 6.65 -9.00
CA PRO A 522 -24.81 8.08 -8.74
C PRO A 522 -25.83 8.98 -9.44
N THR A 523 -26.15 8.65 -10.70
CA THR A 523 -27.17 9.36 -11.48
C THR A 523 -28.57 9.25 -10.88
N GLU A 524 -28.94 8.08 -10.38
CA GLU A 524 -30.24 7.88 -9.72
C GLU A 524 -30.31 8.52 -8.36
N THR A 525 -29.19 8.51 -7.63
CA THR A 525 -29.06 9.18 -6.34
C THR A 525 -29.29 10.68 -6.50
N ALA A 526 -28.69 11.30 -7.51
CA ALA A 526 -28.91 12.71 -7.84
C ALA A 526 -30.40 13.04 -8.10
N LEU A 527 -31.08 12.17 -8.84
CA LEU A 527 -32.51 12.32 -9.13
C LEU A 527 -33.37 12.10 -7.88
N LEU A 528 -33.05 11.10 -7.05
CA LEU A 528 -33.76 10.82 -5.81
C LEU A 528 -33.56 11.92 -4.77
N GLU A 529 -32.36 12.48 -4.66
CA GLU A 529 -32.09 13.68 -3.84
C GLU A 529 -32.94 14.85 -4.30
N PHE A 530 -32.99 15.09 -5.62
CA PHE A 530 -33.85 16.10 -6.19
C PHE A 530 -35.33 15.83 -5.89
N GLY A 531 -35.81 14.59 -6.05
CA GLY A 531 -37.18 14.19 -5.69
C GLY A 531 -37.51 14.42 -4.21
N LEU A 532 -36.59 14.08 -3.30
CA LEU A 532 -36.73 14.31 -1.86
C LEU A 532 -36.70 15.79 -1.48
N MET A 533 -36.01 16.63 -2.26
CA MET A 533 -36.08 18.09 -2.11
C MET A 533 -37.44 18.65 -2.56
N LEU A 534 -38.14 18.00 -3.48
CA LEU A 534 -39.45 18.40 -3.97
C LEU A 534 -40.58 17.96 -3.02
N LYS A 535 -40.66 16.67 -2.66
CA LYS A 535 -41.68 16.08 -1.76
C LYS A 535 -41.17 14.82 -1.02
N GLU A 536 -41.78 14.49 0.12
CA GLU A 536 -41.47 13.26 0.86
C GLU A 536 -41.96 11.98 0.14
N LYS A 537 -41.08 10.97 0.08
CA LYS A 537 -41.26 9.70 -0.63
C LYS A 537 -42.50 8.87 -0.22
N GLN A 538 -42.99 9.01 1.02
CA GLN A 538 -44.03 8.13 1.57
C GLN A 538 -45.44 8.37 0.99
N ALA A 539 -45.72 9.56 0.47
CA ALA A 539 -47.05 9.88 -0.04
C ALA A 539 -47.34 9.23 -1.42
N GLU A 540 -46.31 9.00 -2.25
CA GLU A 540 -46.50 8.57 -3.65
C GLU A 540 -46.34 7.06 -3.85
N LEU A 541 -45.51 6.39 -3.06
CA LEU A 541 -45.35 4.91 -3.13
C LEU A 541 -46.61 4.13 -2.75
N GLN A 542 -47.56 4.77 -2.04
CA GLN A 542 -48.85 4.14 -1.72
C GLN A 542 -49.91 4.31 -2.83
N ALA A 543 -49.66 5.16 -3.84
CA ALA A 543 -50.65 5.49 -4.85
C ALA A 543 -50.60 4.58 -6.09
N SER A 544 -49.45 4.03 -6.46
CA SER A 544 -49.27 3.34 -7.75
C SER A 544 -48.52 2.01 -7.61
N LYS A 545 -48.97 0.98 -8.32
CA LYS A 545 -48.35 -0.36 -8.31
C LYS A 545 -47.40 -0.52 -9.49
N LEU A 546 -46.17 -0.94 -9.22
CA LEU A 546 -45.17 -1.22 -10.26
C LEU A 546 -45.49 -2.54 -10.97
N VAL A 547 -45.74 -2.48 -12.28
CA VAL A 547 -46.13 -3.63 -13.11
C VAL A 547 -44.94 -4.19 -13.85
N LYS A 548 -44.13 -3.32 -14.47
CA LYS A 548 -43.01 -3.72 -15.31
C LYS A 548 -41.86 -2.75 -15.21
N VAL A 549 -40.64 -3.27 -15.24
CA VAL A 549 -39.40 -2.49 -15.28
C VAL A 549 -38.58 -2.95 -16.48
N GLU A 550 -38.20 -2.01 -17.33
CA GLU A 550 -37.14 -2.17 -18.31
C GLU A 550 -35.91 -1.40 -17.78
N PRO A 551 -34.94 -2.10 -17.17
CA PRO A 551 -33.76 -1.45 -16.60
C PRO A 551 -32.92 -0.78 -17.70
N PHE A 552 -32.03 0.12 -17.28
CA PHE A 552 -31.16 0.83 -18.20
C PHE A 552 -30.36 -0.14 -19.07
N ASN A 553 -30.43 0.06 -20.40
CA ASN A 553 -29.65 -0.68 -21.37
C ASN A 553 -28.72 0.30 -22.11
N SER A 554 -27.42 0.00 -22.19
CA SER A 554 -26.42 0.88 -22.81
C SER A 554 -26.59 1.06 -24.33
N GLU A 555 -27.16 0.09 -25.04
CA GLU A 555 -27.49 0.21 -26.46
C GLU A 555 -28.68 1.15 -26.65
N LYS A 556 -29.72 1.02 -25.82
CA LYS A 556 -30.93 1.85 -25.89
C LYS A 556 -30.78 3.22 -25.20
N LYS A 557 -29.80 3.36 -24.31
CA LYS A 557 -29.51 4.50 -23.42
C LYS A 557 -30.73 5.07 -22.68
N ARG A 558 -31.68 4.21 -22.31
CA ARG A 558 -32.89 4.58 -21.57
C ARG A 558 -33.30 3.50 -20.57
N MET A 559 -34.08 3.92 -19.58
CA MET A 559 -34.77 3.08 -18.58
C MET A 559 -36.24 3.46 -18.58
N ALA A 560 -37.13 2.48 -18.46
CA ALA A 560 -38.55 2.72 -18.42
C ALA A 560 -39.26 1.82 -17.41
N VAL A 561 -40.36 2.33 -16.84
CA VAL A 561 -41.23 1.59 -15.93
C VAL A 561 -42.69 1.77 -16.32
N VAL A 562 -43.52 0.78 -16.02
CA VAL A 562 -44.97 0.84 -16.20
C VAL A 562 -45.64 0.73 -14.84
N LEU A 563 -46.49 1.70 -14.54
CA LEU A 563 -47.24 1.82 -13.31
C LEU A 563 -48.73 1.60 -13.58
N GLU A 564 -49.39 0.89 -12.66
CA GLU A 564 -50.83 0.78 -12.55
C GLU A 564 -51.31 1.86 -11.56
N LEU A 565 -52.11 2.80 -12.06
CA LEU A 565 -52.72 3.88 -11.28
C LEU A 565 -53.99 3.36 -10.55
N PRO A 566 -54.47 4.05 -9.48
CA PRO A 566 -55.64 3.62 -8.71
C PRO A 566 -56.92 3.39 -9.53
N GLU A 567 -57.03 4.05 -10.69
CA GLU A 567 -58.18 4.01 -11.59
C GLU A 567 -58.12 2.84 -12.60
N GLY A 568 -57.11 1.96 -12.52
CA GLY A 568 -56.89 0.85 -13.46
C GLY A 568 -56.26 1.26 -14.80
N CYS A 569 -55.83 2.52 -14.91
CA CYS A 569 -55.07 3.05 -16.04
C CYS A 569 -53.57 2.78 -15.87
N PHE A 570 -52.88 2.53 -16.99
CA PHE A 570 -51.45 2.32 -17.03
C PHE A 570 -50.72 3.58 -17.50
N ARG A 571 -49.61 3.90 -16.85
CA ARG A 571 -48.71 4.99 -17.23
C ARG A 571 -47.29 4.47 -17.35
N ALA A 572 -46.65 4.77 -18.49
CA ALA A 572 -45.25 4.47 -18.71
C ALA A 572 -44.40 5.71 -18.41
N HIS A 573 -43.37 5.57 -17.58
CA HIS A 573 -42.36 6.59 -17.33
C HIS A 573 -41.05 6.17 -17.98
N CYS A 574 -40.35 7.10 -18.63
CA CYS A 574 -39.06 6.84 -19.25
C CYS A 574 -38.04 7.95 -18.91
N LYS A 575 -36.79 7.53 -18.70
CA LYS A 575 -35.65 8.42 -18.47
C LYS A 575 -34.46 7.94 -19.28
N GLY A 576 -33.62 8.85 -19.74
CA GLY A 576 -32.46 8.46 -20.55
C GLY A 576 -31.66 9.64 -21.09
N ALA A 577 -30.77 9.33 -22.03
CA ALA A 577 -29.98 10.33 -22.73
C ALA A 577 -30.88 11.33 -23.46
N SER A 578 -30.58 12.62 -23.30
CA SER A 578 -31.51 13.69 -23.65
C SER A 578 -31.85 13.73 -25.13
N GLU A 579 -30.87 13.44 -25.99
CA GLU A 579 -31.02 13.39 -27.44
C GLU A 579 -31.91 12.23 -27.92
N ILE A 580 -31.87 11.09 -27.23
CA ILE A 580 -32.68 9.91 -27.58
C ILE A 580 -34.11 10.08 -27.08
N ILE A 581 -34.27 10.53 -25.83
CA ILE A 581 -35.59 10.69 -25.24
C ILE A 581 -36.35 11.86 -25.88
N LEU A 582 -35.67 12.98 -26.16
CA LEU A 582 -36.29 14.10 -26.88
C LEU A 582 -36.76 13.67 -28.27
N GLY A 583 -35.99 12.83 -28.98
CA GLY A 583 -36.39 12.24 -30.25
C GLY A 583 -37.60 11.30 -30.18
N ALA A 584 -37.93 10.80 -28.97
CA ALA A 584 -39.07 9.92 -28.74
C ALA A 584 -40.32 10.65 -28.18
N CYS A 585 -40.22 11.97 -27.99
CA CYS A 585 -41.29 12.81 -27.45
C CYS A 585 -42.01 13.58 -28.56
N ASP A 586 -43.34 13.52 -28.56
CA ASP A 586 -44.20 14.27 -29.49
C ASP A 586 -44.87 15.48 -28.81
N LYS A 587 -44.80 15.53 -27.48
CA LYS A 587 -45.50 16.50 -26.64
C LYS A 587 -44.59 16.99 -25.52
N VAL A 588 -44.91 18.14 -24.94
CA VAL A 588 -44.17 18.73 -23.82
C VAL A 588 -45.13 19.46 -22.87
N LEU A 589 -44.76 19.55 -21.59
CA LEU A 589 -45.49 20.36 -20.61
C LEU A 589 -45.10 21.84 -20.73
N ASN A 590 -46.10 22.70 -20.91
CA ASN A 590 -45.90 24.16 -20.97
C ASN A 590 -45.82 24.79 -19.56
N ALA A 591 -45.71 26.12 -19.49
CA ALA A 591 -45.61 26.87 -18.23
C ALA A 591 -46.85 26.73 -17.32
N SER A 592 -48.05 26.49 -17.88
CA SER A 592 -49.28 26.24 -17.13
C SER A 592 -49.47 24.77 -16.72
N GLY A 593 -48.57 23.88 -17.11
CA GLY A 593 -48.67 22.44 -16.86
C GLY A 593 -49.61 21.69 -17.80
N GLU A 594 -50.00 22.31 -18.92
CA GLU A 594 -50.79 21.70 -19.97
C GLU A 594 -49.90 21.00 -21.00
N VAL A 595 -50.42 19.92 -21.58
CA VAL A 595 -49.73 19.13 -22.60
C VAL A 595 -49.91 19.78 -23.97
N VAL A 596 -48.82 20.29 -24.54
CA VAL A 596 -48.81 20.90 -25.88
C VAL A 596 -47.99 20.06 -26.87
N PRO A 597 -48.32 20.07 -28.18
CA PRO A 597 -47.51 19.41 -29.19
C PRO A 597 -46.11 20.00 -29.27
N LEU A 598 -45.11 19.16 -29.54
CA LEU A 598 -43.73 19.56 -29.66
C LEU A 598 -43.45 20.11 -31.07
N ASP A 599 -43.67 21.41 -31.26
CA ASP A 599 -43.42 22.10 -32.53
C ASP A 599 -41.91 22.13 -32.89
N GLU A 600 -41.59 22.20 -34.18
CA GLU A 600 -40.21 22.17 -34.69
C GLU A 600 -39.34 23.29 -34.09
N LYS A 601 -39.91 24.49 -33.89
CA LYS A 601 -39.23 25.63 -33.25
C LYS A 601 -38.86 25.31 -31.80
N LEU A 602 -39.78 24.71 -31.05
CA LEU A 602 -39.56 24.38 -29.64
C LEU A 602 -38.57 23.22 -29.51
N ASN A 603 -38.66 22.21 -30.39
CA ASN A 603 -37.70 21.12 -30.47
C ASN A 603 -36.26 21.63 -30.69
N ASN A 604 -36.07 22.59 -31.60
CA ASN A 604 -34.75 23.21 -31.83
C ASN A 604 -34.26 23.99 -30.60
N GLN A 605 -35.12 24.76 -29.92
CA GLN A 605 -34.77 25.45 -28.67
C GLN A 605 -34.33 24.48 -27.56
N LEU A 606 -34.98 23.30 -27.46
CA LEU A 606 -34.60 22.28 -26.49
C LEU A 606 -33.26 21.63 -26.82
N LYS A 607 -32.97 21.39 -28.10
CA LYS A 607 -31.65 20.93 -28.56
C LYS A 607 -30.56 21.95 -28.20
N ASP A 608 -30.80 23.23 -28.45
CA ASP A 608 -29.87 24.30 -28.07
C ASP A 608 -29.65 24.34 -26.54
N THR A 609 -30.72 24.14 -25.76
CA THR A 609 -30.63 24.07 -24.29
C THR A 609 -29.79 22.88 -23.84
N ILE A 610 -29.98 21.70 -24.45
CA ILE A 610 -29.15 20.51 -24.17
C ILE A 610 -27.68 20.79 -24.49
N GLU A 611 -27.39 21.47 -25.60
CA GLU A 611 -26.03 21.80 -26.03
C GLU A 611 -25.37 22.81 -25.09
N VAL A 612 -26.09 23.85 -24.64
CA VAL A 612 -25.61 24.80 -23.64
C VAL A 612 -25.26 24.11 -22.33
N LEU A 613 -26.15 23.25 -21.81
CA LEU A 613 -25.89 22.49 -20.59
C LEU A 613 -24.70 21.54 -20.75
N ALA A 614 -24.57 20.88 -21.91
CA ALA A 614 -23.43 20.02 -22.21
C ALA A 614 -22.11 20.80 -22.28
N ASN A 615 -22.11 22.03 -22.82
CA ASN A 615 -20.94 22.91 -22.88
C ASN A 615 -20.47 23.39 -21.50
N GLU A 616 -21.37 23.46 -20.53
CA GLU A 616 -21.04 23.68 -19.11
C GLU A 616 -20.57 22.41 -18.38
N ALA A 617 -20.29 21.32 -19.12
CA ALA A 617 -19.90 20.02 -18.62
C ALA A 617 -20.98 19.33 -17.75
N LEU A 618 -22.26 19.66 -17.97
CA LEU A 618 -23.39 18.97 -17.34
C LEU A 618 -23.79 17.76 -18.18
N ARG A 619 -24.00 16.62 -17.52
CA ARG A 619 -24.64 15.45 -18.12
C ARG A 619 -26.14 15.69 -18.14
N THR A 620 -26.73 15.74 -19.33
CA THR A 620 -28.15 16.01 -19.51
C THR A 620 -28.97 14.72 -19.51
N LEU A 621 -30.11 14.71 -18.82
CA LEU A 621 -31.09 13.63 -18.83
C LEU A 621 -32.49 14.20 -19.06
N CYS A 622 -33.27 13.51 -19.89
CA CYS A 622 -34.69 13.83 -20.05
C CYS A 622 -35.56 12.88 -19.23
N LEU A 623 -36.63 13.43 -18.67
CA LEU A 623 -37.70 12.71 -17.99
C LEU A 623 -38.98 12.87 -18.80
N CYS A 624 -39.65 11.77 -19.12
CA CYS A 624 -40.89 11.79 -19.89
C CYS A 624 -41.87 10.70 -19.43
N TYR A 625 -43.14 10.88 -19.80
CA TYR A 625 -44.20 9.92 -19.50
C TYR A 625 -45.14 9.70 -20.68
N LYS A 626 -45.88 8.60 -20.66
CA LYS A 626 -46.91 8.27 -21.65
C LYS A 626 -48.09 7.59 -20.97
N GLU A 627 -49.29 8.10 -21.24
CA GLU A 627 -50.54 7.46 -20.84
C GLU A 627 -50.86 6.29 -21.78
N MET A 628 -51.13 5.11 -21.22
CA MET A 628 -51.34 3.86 -21.95
C MET A 628 -52.79 3.35 -21.90
N GLY A 629 -53.68 4.02 -21.16
CA GLY A 629 -55.08 3.60 -21.00
C GLY A 629 -55.21 2.33 -20.15
N THR A 630 -56.27 1.54 -20.34
CA THR A 630 -56.59 0.34 -19.52
C THR A 630 -56.13 -0.99 -20.14
N GLU A 631 -55.58 -0.99 -21.35
CA GLU A 631 -55.26 -2.20 -22.13
C GLU A 631 -53.74 -2.46 -22.19
N PHE A 632 -53.11 -2.78 -21.05
CA PHE A 632 -51.70 -3.19 -21.02
C PHE A 632 -51.54 -4.56 -20.33
N HIS A 633 -50.87 -5.50 -20.99
CA HIS A 633 -50.50 -6.77 -20.40
C HIS A 633 -49.00 -6.81 -20.05
N GLU A 634 -48.65 -7.52 -18.97
CA GLU A 634 -47.27 -7.59 -18.45
C GLU A 634 -46.24 -8.09 -19.49
N LYS A 635 -46.68 -8.89 -20.47
CA LYS A 635 -45.83 -9.41 -21.55
C LYS A 635 -45.58 -8.39 -22.67
N ASP A 636 -46.36 -7.32 -22.77
CA ASP A 636 -46.28 -6.37 -23.86
C ASP A 636 -44.99 -5.52 -23.78
N PRO A 637 -44.33 -5.21 -24.91
CA PRO A 637 -43.15 -4.36 -24.91
C PRO A 637 -43.49 -2.93 -24.49
N ILE A 638 -42.57 -2.27 -23.76
CA ILE A 638 -42.74 -0.86 -23.41
C ILE A 638 -42.56 -0.01 -24.68
N PRO A 639 -43.46 0.94 -24.98
CA PRO A 639 -43.38 1.75 -26.19
C PRO A 639 -42.04 2.48 -26.36
N PHE A 640 -41.60 2.60 -27.62
CA PHE A 640 -40.40 3.36 -27.94
C PHE A 640 -40.66 4.86 -28.10
N GLU A 641 -41.81 5.26 -28.66
CA GLU A 641 -42.15 6.64 -29.04
C GLU A 641 -43.53 7.06 -28.50
N GLY A 642 -43.88 8.34 -28.66
CA GLY A 642 -45.16 8.91 -28.24
C GLY A 642 -45.18 9.41 -26.80
N TYR A 643 -44.01 9.82 -26.28
CA TYR A 643 -43.89 10.34 -24.91
C TYR A 643 -44.18 11.84 -24.84
N THR A 644 -44.51 12.30 -23.62
CA THR A 644 -44.62 13.71 -23.24
C THR A 644 -43.43 14.09 -22.37
N LEU A 645 -42.64 15.07 -22.81
CA LEU A 645 -41.47 15.56 -22.08
C LEU A 645 -41.92 16.33 -20.83
N ILE A 646 -41.38 15.93 -19.67
CA ILE A 646 -41.59 16.62 -18.39
C ILE A 646 -40.52 17.69 -18.19
N GLY A 647 -39.25 17.34 -18.40
CA GLY A 647 -38.14 18.24 -18.19
C GLY A 647 -36.79 17.65 -18.57
N ILE A 648 -35.79 18.53 -18.64
CA ILE A 648 -34.39 18.22 -18.92
C ILE A 648 -33.58 18.60 -17.68
N VAL A 649 -32.83 17.67 -17.12
CA VAL A 649 -31.98 17.94 -15.95
C VAL A 649 -30.52 17.83 -16.32
N GLY A 650 -29.72 18.79 -15.88
CA GLY A 650 -28.27 18.83 -15.99
C GLY A 650 -27.64 18.46 -14.66
N ILE A 651 -27.04 17.26 -14.62
CA ILE A 651 -26.32 16.75 -13.45
C ILE A 651 -24.81 16.86 -13.66
N LYS A 652 -24.04 17.20 -12.63
CA LYS A 652 -22.57 17.27 -12.66
C LYS A 652 -21.99 16.39 -11.58
N ASP A 653 -20.81 15.83 -11.84
CA ASP A 653 -19.94 15.32 -10.79
C ASP A 653 -19.01 16.45 -10.34
N PRO A 654 -19.22 17.07 -9.16
CA PRO A 654 -18.41 18.20 -8.72
C PRO A 654 -16.97 17.77 -8.42
N VAL A 655 -16.02 18.67 -8.70
CA VAL A 655 -14.60 18.50 -8.33
C VAL A 655 -14.49 18.53 -6.81
N ARG A 656 -13.68 17.63 -6.25
CA ARG A 656 -13.45 17.60 -4.79
C ARG A 656 -12.76 18.89 -4.32
N PRO A 657 -13.10 19.40 -3.12
CA PRO A 657 -12.40 20.55 -2.56
C PRO A 657 -10.91 20.23 -2.36
N GLY A 658 -10.03 21.21 -2.60
CA GLY A 658 -8.58 21.06 -2.43
C GLY A 658 -7.83 20.37 -3.58
N VAL A 659 -8.52 19.82 -4.60
CA VAL A 659 -7.87 19.19 -5.76
C VAL A 659 -6.99 20.19 -6.51
N ARG A 660 -7.49 21.39 -6.77
CA ARG A 660 -6.75 22.45 -7.49
C ARG A 660 -5.46 22.83 -6.77
N GLU A 661 -5.50 22.97 -5.45
CA GLU A 661 -4.33 23.28 -4.62
C GLU A 661 -3.34 22.12 -4.63
N SER A 662 -3.83 20.89 -4.53
CA SER A 662 -3.02 19.67 -4.56
C SER A 662 -2.31 19.49 -5.91
N VAL A 663 -3.00 19.76 -7.03
CA VAL A 663 -2.40 19.76 -8.38
C VAL A 663 -1.32 20.83 -8.50
N ALA A 664 -1.53 22.02 -7.92
CA ALA A 664 -0.52 23.07 -7.89
C ALA A 664 0.73 22.66 -7.10
N ILE A 665 0.56 22.01 -5.95
CA ILE A 665 1.66 21.47 -5.13
C ILE A 665 2.42 20.36 -5.90
N CYS A 666 1.71 19.45 -6.57
CA CYS A 666 2.35 18.45 -7.43
C CYS A 666 3.21 19.11 -8.51
N ARG A 667 2.68 20.14 -9.17
CA ARG A 667 3.40 20.87 -10.23
C ARG A 667 4.64 21.59 -9.70
N SER A 668 4.55 22.29 -8.56
CA SER A 668 5.72 22.92 -7.94
C SER A 668 6.78 21.91 -7.52
N ALA A 669 6.35 20.69 -7.18
CA ALA A 669 7.21 19.56 -6.83
C ALA A 669 7.81 18.82 -8.03
N GLY A 670 7.59 19.31 -9.26
CA GLY A 670 8.05 18.66 -10.50
C GLY A 670 7.29 17.39 -10.89
N ILE A 671 6.08 17.19 -10.35
CA ILE A 671 5.21 16.05 -10.67
C ILE A 671 4.14 16.50 -11.68
N THR A 672 4.11 15.87 -12.86
CA THR A 672 3.11 16.14 -13.89
C THR A 672 1.84 15.34 -13.64
N VAL A 673 0.73 16.02 -13.33
CA VAL A 673 -0.59 15.40 -13.21
C VAL A 673 -1.25 15.34 -14.59
N ARG A 674 -1.78 14.18 -14.96
CA ARG A 674 -2.45 13.91 -16.23
C ARG A 674 -3.83 13.33 -15.95
N MET A 675 -4.87 13.83 -16.62
CA MET A 675 -6.22 13.30 -16.51
C MET A 675 -6.47 12.31 -17.66
N VAL A 676 -6.90 11.09 -17.34
CA VAL A 676 -7.29 10.08 -18.32
C VAL A 676 -8.71 9.64 -18.02
N THR A 677 -9.65 9.88 -18.93
CA THR A 677 -11.08 9.67 -18.68
C THR A 677 -11.81 9.12 -19.91
N GLY A 678 -12.90 8.38 -19.67
CA GLY A 678 -13.84 7.94 -20.68
C GLY A 678 -14.82 9.03 -21.16
N ASP A 679 -14.85 10.18 -20.49
CA ASP A 679 -15.72 11.31 -20.87
C ASP A 679 -15.35 11.90 -22.23
N ASN A 680 -16.26 12.68 -22.81
CA ASN A 680 -15.99 13.42 -24.03
C ASN A 680 -14.87 14.49 -23.81
N ILE A 681 -14.26 14.94 -24.91
CA ILE A 681 -13.14 15.88 -24.85
C ILE A 681 -13.52 17.25 -24.26
N HIS A 682 -14.75 17.71 -24.42
CA HIS A 682 -15.22 19.01 -23.95
C HIS A 682 -15.34 19.04 -22.41
N THR A 683 -16.04 18.05 -21.85
CA THR A 683 -16.16 17.81 -20.41
C THR A 683 -14.78 17.60 -19.78
N ALA A 684 -13.93 16.77 -20.39
CA ALA A 684 -12.58 16.51 -19.89
C ALA A 684 -11.74 17.79 -19.86
N LYS A 685 -11.76 18.61 -20.91
CA LYS A 685 -11.07 19.92 -20.95
C LYS A 685 -11.59 20.88 -19.89
N ALA A 686 -12.91 20.95 -19.69
CA ALA A 686 -13.52 21.84 -18.70
C ALA A 686 -13.06 21.48 -17.27
N ILE A 687 -13.18 20.20 -16.89
CA ILE A 687 -12.77 19.71 -15.57
C ILE A 687 -11.25 19.83 -15.39
N ALA A 688 -10.46 19.52 -16.42
CA ALA A 688 -9.01 19.66 -16.34
C ALA A 688 -8.56 21.11 -16.13
N ARG A 689 -9.28 22.10 -16.69
CA ARG A 689 -9.01 23.52 -16.42
C ARG A 689 -9.45 23.92 -15.01
N GLU A 690 -10.60 23.43 -14.55
CA GLU A 690 -11.11 23.66 -13.17
C GLU A 690 -10.11 23.14 -12.12
N CYS A 691 -9.53 21.95 -12.35
CA CYS A 691 -8.48 21.36 -11.52
C CYS A 691 -7.10 21.99 -11.68
N GLY A 692 -6.89 22.85 -12.70
CA GLY A 692 -5.58 23.43 -13.03
C GLY A 692 -4.59 22.46 -13.71
N ILE A 693 -5.07 21.31 -14.20
CA ILE A 693 -4.27 20.29 -14.91
C ILE A 693 -3.91 20.75 -16.32
N LEU A 694 -4.89 21.21 -17.10
CA LEU A 694 -4.68 21.64 -18.48
C LEU A 694 -4.13 23.08 -18.53
N THR A 695 -2.88 23.22 -18.96
CA THR A 695 -2.19 24.50 -19.22
C THR A 695 -2.30 24.88 -20.69
N ASP A 696 -1.98 26.14 -21.02
CA ASP A 696 -2.04 26.64 -22.42
C ASP A 696 -1.09 25.86 -23.36
N ASP A 697 0.06 25.40 -22.86
CA ASP A 697 1.03 24.57 -23.60
C ASP A 697 0.67 23.06 -23.63
N GLY A 698 -0.40 22.67 -22.94
CA GLY A 698 -0.80 21.28 -22.74
C GLY A 698 -1.66 20.74 -23.87
N ILE A 699 -1.48 19.46 -24.21
CA ILE A 699 -2.26 18.78 -25.26
C ILE A 699 -3.38 17.95 -24.62
N ALA A 700 -4.59 18.09 -25.17
CA ALA A 700 -5.74 17.24 -24.89
C ALA A 700 -6.08 16.45 -26.16
N ILE A 701 -6.11 15.12 -26.06
CA ILE A 701 -6.30 14.19 -27.18
C ILE A 701 -7.44 13.19 -26.88
N GLU A 702 -8.13 12.70 -27.90
CA GLU A 702 -9.08 11.58 -27.74
C GLU A 702 -8.37 10.23 -27.90
N GLY A 703 -8.88 9.19 -27.22
CA GLY A 703 -8.37 7.81 -27.31
C GLY A 703 -8.27 7.26 -28.75
N PRO A 704 -9.28 7.45 -29.63
CA PRO A 704 -9.17 7.08 -31.04
C PRO A 704 -7.99 7.72 -31.76
N ASP A 705 -7.83 9.05 -31.63
CA ASP A 705 -6.73 9.78 -32.25
C ASP A 705 -5.37 9.31 -31.73
N PHE A 706 -5.29 8.96 -30.44
CA PHE A 706 -4.08 8.43 -29.82
C PHE A 706 -3.65 7.09 -30.42
N ARG A 707 -4.61 6.20 -30.75
CA ARG A 707 -4.34 4.89 -31.35
C ARG A 707 -3.85 4.98 -32.79
N GLU A 708 -4.24 6.01 -33.52
CA GLU A 708 -3.83 6.21 -34.92
C GLU A 708 -2.42 6.81 -35.05
N LYS A 709 -1.84 7.34 -33.96
CA LYS A 709 -0.48 7.90 -33.98
C LYS A 709 0.58 6.83 -34.12
N THR A 710 1.59 7.14 -34.92
CA THR A 710 2.81 6.34 -35.04
C THR A 710 3.70 6.49 -33.80
N GLU A 711 4.61 5.53 -33.55
CA GLU A 711 5.52 5.60 -32.39
C GLU A 711 6.37 6.88 -32.36
N GLU A 712 6.78 7.39 -33.53
CA GLU A 712 7.56 8.64 -33.63
C GLU A 712 6.74 9.88 -33.25
N GLU A 713 5.46 9.92 -33.62
CA GLU A 713 4.54 10.99 -33.22
C GLU A 713 4.22 10.90 -31.73
N LEU A 714 3.96 9.69 -31.23
CA LEU A 714 3.75 9.43 -29.81
C LEU A 714 4.95 9.92 -28.98
N PHE A 715 6.18 9.68 -29.44
CA PHE A 715 7.39 10.15 -28.75
C PHE A 715 7.43 11.69 -28.58
N LYS A 716 6.91 12.44 -29.56
CA LYS A 716 6.85 13.92 -29.50
C LYS A 716 5.68 14.44 -28.68
N ILE A 717 4.54 13.76 -28.73
CA ILE A 717 3.28 14.25 -28.15
C ILE A 717 3.12 13.83 -26.69
N ILE A 718 3.49 12.58 -26.33
CA ILE A 718 3.30 12.01 -24.97
C ILE A 718 3.79 12.95 -23.87
N PRO A 719 4.99 13.55 -23.92
CA PRO A 719 5.43 14.46 -22.86
C PRO A 719 4.48 15.63 -22.60
N LYS A 720 3.76 16.10 -23.63
CA LYS A 720 2.85 17.25 -23.59
C LYS A 720 1.39 16.88 -23.30
N ILE A 721 1.02 15.59 -23.35
CA ILE A 721 -0.38 15.15 -23.10
C ILE A 721 -0.74 15.38 -21.64
N GLN A 722 -1.70 16.25 -21.36
CA GLN A 722 -2.24 16.47 -20.02
C GLN A 722 -3.63 15.88 -19.85
N VAL A 723 -4.39 15.73 -20.95
CA VAL A 723 -5.74 15.17 -20.93
C VAL A 723 -5.89 14.13 -22.04
N MET A 724 -6.37 12.95 -21.69
CA MET A 724 -6.81 11.93 -22.63
C MET A 724 -8.30 11.65 -22.38
N ALA A 725 -9.15 11.99 -23.35
CA ALA A 725 -10.60 11.81 -23.30
C ALA A 725 -11.04 10.61 -24.14
N ARG A 726 -12.28 10.12 -23.94
CA ARG A 726 -12.81 8.90 -24.58
C ARG A 726 -11.82 7.73 -24.53
N SER A 727 -11.07 7.65 -23.44
CA SER A 727 -10.06 6.63 -23.22
C SER A 727 -10.72 5.28 -22.95
N SER A 728 -10.28 4.25 -23.65
CA SER A 728 -10.50 2.87 -23.26
C SER A 728 -9.52 2.45 -22.15
N PRO A 729 -9.78 1.33 -21.43
CA PRO A 729 -8.83 0.75 -20.48
C PRO A 729 -7.43 0.52 -21.09
N MET A 730 -7.38 0.10 -22.36
CA MET A 730 -6.11 -0.18 -23.04
C MET A 730 -5.36 1.08 -23.46
N ASP A 731 -6.03 2.18 -23.75
CA ASP A 731 -5.35 3.45 -24.02
C ASP A 731 -4.64 3.95 -22.76
N LYS A 732 -5.31 3.87 -21.60
CA LYS A 732 -4.73 4.21 -20.29
C LYS A 732 -3.50 3.34 -19.99
N HIS A 733 -3.61 2.03 -20.15
CA HIS A 733 -2.50 1.10 -19.99
C HIS A 733 -1.33 1.42 -20.95
N THR A 734 -1.61 1.71 -22.22
CA THR A 734 -0.59 1.99 -23.24
C THR A 734 0.16 3.29 -22.95
N LEU A 735 -0.55 4.34 -22.53
CA LEU A 735 0.07 5.60 -22.09
C LEU A 735 1.03 5.37 -20.91
N VAL A 736 0.57 4.63 -19.89
CA VAL A 736 1.38 4.30 -18.70
C VAL A 736 2.60 3.48 -19.10
N LYS A 737 2.44 2.49 -19.97
CA LYS A 737 3.53 1.67 -20.50
C LYS A 737 4.59 2.53 -21.18
N HIS A 738 4.22 3.42 -22.10
CA HIS A 738 5.18 4.29 -22.79
C HIS A 738 5.92 5.23 -21.82
N LEU A 739 5.22 5.87 -20.89
CA LEU A 739 5.85 6.72 -19.87
C LEU A 739 6.90 5.94 -19.07
N ARG A 740 6.55 4.71 -18.67
CA ARG A 740 7.41 3.82 -17.87
C ARG A 740 8.60 3.27 -18.65
N THR A 741 8.39 2.74 -19.86
CA THR A 741 9.41 2.00 -20.62
C THR A 741 10.23 2.90 -21.55
N THR A 742 9.57 3.79 -22.27
CA THR A 742 10.20 4.62 -23.31
C THR A 742 10.83 5.86 -22.69
N PHE A 743 10.10 6.55 -21.80
CA PHE A 743 10.58 7.78 -21.15
C PHE A 743 11.30 7.52 -19.82
N GLN A 744 11.25 6.29 -19.30
CA GLN A 744 11.88 5.91 -18.02
C GLN A 744 11.40 6.76 -16.83
N GLU A 745 10.15 7.20 -16.89
CA GLU A 745 9.49 7.96 -15.83
C GLU A 745 9.04 7.02 -14.69
N VAL A 746 8.76 7.60 -13.52
CA VAL A 746 8.12 6.89 -12.42
C VAL A 746 6.65 7.30 -12.39
N VAL A 747 5.78 6.34 -12.73
CA VAL A 747 4.37 6.62 -13.02
C VAL A 747 3.49 6.08 -11.90
N ALA A 748 2.78 6.99 -11.25
CA ALA A 748 1.67 6.66 -10.37
C ALA A 748 0.36 6.73 -11.16
N VAL A 749 -0.54 5.77 -10.97
CA VAL A 749 -1.87 5.76 -11.59
C VAL A 749 -2.92 5.72 -10.49
N THR A 750 -3.96 6.54 -10.62
CA THR A 750 -5.15 6.41 -9.78
C THR A 750 -6.29 5.74 -10.56
N GLY A 751 -7.14 5.02 -9.83
CA GLY A 751 -8.35 4.42 -10.40
C GLY A 751 -9.32 3.98 -9.32
N ASP A 752 -10.58 3.92 -9.69
CA ASP A 752 -11.69 3.45 -8.86
C ASP A 752 -12.43 2.28 -9.52
N GLY A 753 -12.45 2.23 -10.86
CA GLY A 753 -13.18 1.23 -11.63
C GLY A 753 -12.40 -0.06 -11.92
N THR A 754 -13.14 -1.11 -12.29
CA THR A 754 -12.60 -2.36 -12.85
C THR A 754 -11.78 -2.13 -14.12
N ASN A 755 -12.16 -1.09 -14.87
CA ASN A 755 -11.49 -0.62 -16.08
C ASN A 755 -10.06 -0.11 -15.84
N ASP A 756 -9.75 0.30 -14.61
CA ASP A 756 -8.44 0.86 -14.26
C ASP A 756 -7.45 -0.21 -13.81
N ALA A 757 -7.92 -1.41 -13.47
CA ALA A 757 -7.10 -2.49 -12.94
C ALA A 757 -5.87 -2.82 -13.82
N PRO A 758 -5.95 -2.89 -15.17
CA PRO A 758 -4.77 -3.12 -16.00
C PRO A 758 -3.72 -2.01 -15.88
N ALA A 759 -4.16 -0.75 -15.83
CA ALA A 759 -3.27 0.40 -15.71
C ALA A 759 -2.67 0.53 -14.31
N LEU A 760 -3.46 0.26 -13.25
CA LEU A 760 -2.99 0.21 -11.86
C LEU A 760 -1.92 -0.86 -11.65
N HIS A 761 -2.11 -2.03 -12.27
CA HIS A 761 -1.14 -3.11 -12.21
C HIS A 761 0.16 -2.78 -12.96
N GLU A 762 0.05 -2.14 -14.12
CA GLU A 762 1.21 -1.74 -14.94
C GLU A 762 1.95 -0.50 -14.39
N ALA A 763 1.30 0.35 -13.59
CA ALA A 763 1.95 1.51 -12.96
C ALA A 763 3.05 1.09 -11.98
N ASP A 764 4.06 1.95 -11.79
CA ASP A 764 5.03 1.76 -10.71
C ASP A 764 4.35 1.85 -9.33
N ILE A 765 3.36 2.73 -9.23
CA ILE A 765 2.47 2.86 -8.06
C ILE A 765 1.00 2.89 -8.54
N GLY A 766 0.19 1.93 -8.10
CA GLY A 766 -1.27 1.94 -8.26
C GLY A 766 -1.93 2.50 -7.00
N LEU A 767 -2.80 3.49 -7.17
CA LEU A 767 -3.56 4.17 -6.13
C LEU A 767 -5.06 3.89 -6.33
N ALA A 768 -5.68 3.18 -5.40
CA ALA A 768 -7.13 2.94 -5.45
C ALA A 768 -7.89 3.83 -4.47
N MET A 769 -9.09 4.24 -4.86
CA MET A 769 -10.03 4.90 -3.95
C MET A 769 -10.59 3.88 -2.94
N GLY A 770 -10.70 4.27 -1.67
CA GLY A 770 -11.12 3.41 -0.57
C GLY A 770 -12.64 3.31 -0.44
N ILE A 771 -13.37 4.40 -0.71
CA ILE A 771 -14.82 4.48 -0.57
C ILE A 771 -15.49 4.17 -1.92
N ALA A 772 -15.18 4.93 -2.96
CA ALA A 772 -15.76 4.79 -4.30
C ALA A 772 -15.11 3.66 -5.12
N GLY A 773 -13.91 3.22 -4.75
CA GLY A 773 -13.19 2.21 -5.51
C GLY A 773 -13.79 0.81 -5.38
N THR A 774 -13.86 0.13 -6.52
CA THR A 774 -14.21 -1.29 -6.62
C THR A 774 -13.15 -2.17 -5.97
N GLU A 775 -13.54 -3.35 -5.48
CA GLU A 775 -12.58 -4.29 -4.87
C GLU A 775 -11.53 -4.77 -5.88
N VAL A 776 -11.90 -4.84 -7.17
CA VAL A 776 -10.94 -5.13 -8.25
C VAL A 776 -9.85 -4.07 -8.33
N ALA A 777 -10.21 -2.78 -8.27
CA ALA A 777 -9.24 -1.69 -8.30
C ALA A 777 -8.36 -1.69 -7.04
N LYS A 778 -8.95 -1.87 -5.85
CA LYS A 778 -8.22 -1.96 -4.58
C LYS A 778 -7.23 -3.12 -4.56
N GLU A 779 -7.61 -4.28 -5.10
CA GLU A 779 -6.73 -5.45 -5.18
C GLU A 779 -5.56 -5.25 -6.15
N SER A 780 -5.78 -4.52 -7.25
CA SER A 780 -4.72 -4.19 -8.23
C SER A 780 -3.83 -3.01 -7.81
N ALA A 781 -4.23 -2.25 -6.79
CA ALA A 781 -3.49 -1.09 -6.28
C ALA A 781 -2.53 -1.44 -5.14
N ASP A 782 -1.47 -0.65 -5.01
CA ASP A 782 -0.47 -0.77 -3.95
C ASP A 782 -0.79 0.09 -2.73
N VAL A 783 -1.53 1.18 -2.94
CA VAL A 783 -1.94 2.10 -1.88
C VAL A 783 -3.43 2.38 -2.05
N ILE A 784 -4.19 2.24 -0.95
CA ILE A 784 -5.62 2.58 -0.90
C ILE A 784 -5.76 3.92 -0.17
N ILE A 785 -6.41 4.88 -0.83
CA ILE A 785 -6.75 6.19 -0.26
C ILE A 785 -8.10 6.07 0.45
N LEU A 786 -8.08 5.97 1.78
CA LEU A 786 -9.25 5.63 2.59
C LEU A 786 -10.35 6.70 2.61
N ASP A 787 -10.01 7.94 2.24
CA ASP A 787 -10.91 9.10 2.23
C ASP A 787 -11.24 9.62 0.83
N ASP A 788 -10.77 8.93 -0.21
CA ASP A 788 -10.89 9.30 -1.63
C ASP A 788 -10.43 10.73 -1.96
N ASN A 789 -9.52 11.30 -1.15
CA ASN A 789 -9.08 12.68 -1.36
C ASN A 789 -7.75 12.72 -2.13
N PHE A 790 -7.71 13.52 -3.19
CA PHE A 790 -6.48 13.75 -3.96
C PHE A 790 -5.38 14.39 -3.11
N SER A 791 -5.71 15.19 -2.08
CA SER A 791 -4.71 15.75 -1.15
C SER A 791 -3.94 14.65 -0.41
N THR A 792 -4.58 13.52 -0.14
CA THR A 792 -3.95 12.37 0.51
C THR A 792 -2.85 11.77 -0.37
N ILE A 793 -3.01 11.79 -1.69
CA ILE A 793 -1.97 11.35 -2.64
C ILE A 793 -0.72 12.23 -2.53
N VAL A 794 -0.89 13.54 -2.36
CA VAL A 794 0.21 14.49 -2.13
C VAL A 794 0.92 14.17 -0.81
N THR A 795 0.16 13.86 0.25
CA THR A 795 0.69 13.42 1.54
C THR A 795 1.50 12.12 1.41
N VAL A 796 1.02 11.14 0.64
CA VAL A 796 1.76 9.89 0.37
C VAL A 796 3.08 10.19 -0.36
N ALA A 797 3.06 11.06 -1.37
CA ALA A 797 4.29 11.48 -2.06
C ALA A 797 5.29 12.17 -1.13
N LYS A 798 4.80 13.05 -0.25
CA LYS A 798 5.61 13.75 0.74
C LYS A 798 6.27 12.78 1.74
N TRP A 799 5.51 11.80 2.25
CA TRP A 799 6.04 10.75 3.11
C TRP A 799 7.05 9.85 2.37
N GLY A 800 6.79 9.47 1.11
CA GLY A 800 7.74 8.70 0.30
C GLY A 800 9.07 9.42 0.10
N ARG A 801 9.03 10.73 -0.19
CA ARG A 801 10.24 11.58 -0.25
C ARG A 801 10.97 11.63 1.09
N SER A 802 10.24 11.72 2.19
CA SER A 802 10.82 11.73 3.54
C SER A 802 11.51 10.42 3.88
N VAL A 803 10.92 9.27 3.55
CA VAL A 803 11.55 7.95 3.76
C VAL A 803 12.89 7.88 3.04
N TYR A 804 12.92 8.27 1.76
CA TYR A 804 14.14 8.28 0.96
C TYR A 804 15.23 9.17 1.59
N VAL A 805 14.88 10.40 1.94
CA VAL A 805 15.81 11.39 2.53
C VAL A 805 16.29 10.94 3.92
N ASN A 806 15.42 10.40 4.76
CA ASN A 806 15.78 9.90 6.10
C ASN A 806 16.80 8.76 6.02
N ILE A 807 16.64 7.87 5.04
CA ILE A 807 17.57 6.77 4.80
C ILE A 807 18.92 7.31 4.30
N GLN A 808 18.94 8.36 3.46
CA GLN A 808 20.18 9.04 3.08
C GLN A 808 20.89 9.68 4.30
N LYS A 809 20.16 10.34 5.19
CA LYS A 809 20.71 10.91 6.45
C LYS A 809 21.37 9.82 7.29
N PHE A 810 20.68 8.70 7.48
CA PHE A 810 21.21 7.54 8.19
C PHE A 810 22.47 6.98 7.53
N VAL A 811 22.44 6.76 6.21
CA VAL A 811 23.60 6.25 5.47
C VAL A 811 24.79 7.20 5.57
N GLN A 812 24.59 8.52 5.51
CA GLN A 812 25.67 9.50 5.68
C GLN A 812 26.36 9.33 7.05
N PHE A 813 25.57 9.25 8.12
CA PHE A 813 26.06 9.03 9.47
C PHE A 813 26.83 7.70 9.57
N GLN A 814 26.18 6.60 9.18
CA GLN A 814 26.72 5.24 9.20
C GLN A 814 28.06 5.12 8.44
N LEU A 815 28.14 5.66 7.23
CA LEU A 815 29.34 5.61 6.41
C LEU A 815 30.48 6.42 7.02
N THR A 816 30.17 7.56 7.63
CA THR A 816 31.19 8.38 8.30
C THR A 816 31.84 7.60 9.43
N VAL A 817 31.03 6.95 10.29
CA VAL A 817 31.54 6.15 11.41
C VAL A 817 32.39 4.97 10.90
N ASN A 818 31.91 4.27 9.87
CA ASN A 818 32.62 3.14 9.27
C ASN A 818 33.98 3.52 8.69
N VAL A 819 34.04 4.62 7.93
CA VAL A 819 35.29 5.10 7.33
C VAL A 819 36.29 5.48 8.42
N VAL A 820 35.85 6.19 9.47
CA VAL A 820 36.74 6.60 10.56
C VAL A 820 37.23 5.40 11.36
N ALA A 821 36.33 4.49 11.75
CA ALA A 821 36.69 3.29 12.50
C ALA A 821 37.71 2.42 11.73
N LEU A 822 37.53 2.27 10.41
CA LEU A 822 38.46 1.54 9.56
C LEU A 822 39.84 2.20 9.51
N ILE A 823 39.88 3.50 9.20
CA ILE A 823 41.16 4.23 9.04
C ILE A 823 41.91 4.32 10.37
N VAL A 824 41.22 4.60 11.48
CA VAL A 824 41.81 4.71 12.81
C VAL A 824 42.42 3.38 13.26
N ASN A 825 41.66 2.27 13.15
CA ASN A 825 42.17 0.97 13.57
C ASN A 825 43.33 0.51 12.68
N PHE A 826 43.24 0.71 11.37
CA PHE A 826 44.33 0.36 10.44
C PHE A 826 45.59 1.19 10.70
N SER A 827 45.47 2.52 10.78
CA SER A 827 46.63 3.40 11.00
C SER A 827 47.30 3.15 12.35
N SER A 828 46.52 2.95 13.41
CA SER A 828 47.06 2.62 14.74
C SER A 828 47.80 1.28 14.75
N ALA A 829 47.21 0.24 14.15
CA ALA A 829 47.85 -1.06 14.06
C ALA A 829 49.18 -1.01 13.29
N CYS A 830 49.27 -0.20 12.22
CA CYS A 830 50.51 -0.01 11.47
C CYS A 830 51.58 0.81 12.23
N LEU A 831 51.17 1.83 13.00
CA LEU A 831 52.10 2.77 13.65
C LEU A 831 52.56 2.31 15.04
N THR A 832 51.63 1.81 15.85
CA THR A 832 51.85 1.51 17.28
C THR A 832 51.91 0.01 17.58
N GLY A 833 51.54 -0.84 16.62
CA GLY A 833 51.45 -2.30 16.82
C GLY A 833 50.29 -2.74 17.71
N SER A 834 49.40 -1.82 18.10
CA SER A 834 48.21 -2.12 18.90
C SER A 834 46.99 -1.34 18.37
N ALA A 835 45.80 -1.90 18.60
CA ALA A 835 44.54 -1.23 18.28
C ALA A 835 44.13 -0.32 19.46
N PRO A 836 43.67 0.91 19.19
CA PRO A 836 43.34 1.90 20.22
C PRO A 836 41.97 1.62 20.88
N LEU A 837 41.15 0.79 20.22
CA LEU A 837 39.79 0.45 20.63
C LEU A 837 39.68 -1.06 20.76
N THR A 838 39.14 -1.51 21.89
CA THR A 838 38.94 -2.95 22.16
C THR A 838 37.74 -3.51 21.41
N ALA A 839 37.64 -4.85 21.38
CA ALA A 839 36.51 -5.52 20.74
C ALA A 839 35.15 -5.09 21.33
N VAL A 840 35.06 -4.99 22.67
CA VAL A 840 33.84 -4.57 23.39
C VAL A 840 33.46 -3.12 23.06
N GLN A 841 34.44 -2.22 23.01
CA GLN A 841 34.22 -0.80 22.67
C GLN A 841 33.72 -0.64 21.24
N LEU A 842 34.27 -1.39 20.29
CA LEU A 842 33.82 -1.37 18.89
C LEU A 842 32.42 -1.97 18.70
N LEU A 843 32.04 -2.98 19.48
CA LEU A 843 30.66 -3.49 19.49
C LEU A 843 29.66 -2.47 20.03
N TRP A 844 30.05 -1.71 21.06
CA TRP A 844 29.24 -0.60 21.56
C TRP A 844 29.05 0.48 20.49
N VAL A 845 30.12 0.89 19.81
CA VAL A 845 30.04 1.84 18.69
C VAL A 845 29.17 1.29 17.57
N ASN A 846 29.29 0.00 17.22
CA ASN A 846 28.43 -0.66 16.24
C ASN A 846 26.95 -0.52 16.64
N MET A 847 26.60 -0.78 17.91
CA MET A 847 25.21 -0.64 18.35
C MET A 847 24.68 0.80 18.24
N ILE A 848 25.53 1.80 18.55
CA ILE A 848 25.21 3.22 18.39
C ILE A 848 24.94 3.54 16.92
N MET A 849 25.85 3.17 16.02
CA MET A 849 25.71 3.53 14.62
C MET A 849 24.61 2.75 13.91
N ASP A 850 24.52 1.43 14.11
CA ASP A 850 23.58 0.57 13.38
C ASP A 850 22.15 0.70 13.91
N THR A 851 21.90 0.25 15.14
CA THR A 851 20.52 0.05 15.61
C THR A 851 19.92 1.32 16.18
N LEU A 852 20.68 2.03 17.02
CA LEU A 852 20.22 3.27 17.64
C LEU A 852 20.17 4.42 16.63
N GLY A 853 21.23 4.58 15.82
CA GLY A 853 21.29 5.57 14.75
C GLY A 853 20.20 5.37 13.68
N ALA A 854 19.91 4.13 13.29
CA ALA A 854 18.78 3.83 12.40
C ALA A 854 17.45 4.25 13.03
N LEU A 855 17.22 3.93 14.29
CA LEU A 855 15.98 4.30 14.98
C LEU A 855 15.82 5.83 15.09
N ALA A 856 16.90 6.55 15.36
CA ALA A 856 16.88 8.00 15.55
C ALA A 856 16.68 8.78 14.23
N LEU A 857 17.49 8.47 13.20
CA LEU A 857 17.52 9.22 11.95
C LEU A 857 16.46 8.75 10.94
N ALA A 858 16.04 7.47 11.00
CA ALA A 858 15.09 6.94 10.03
C ALA A 858 13.62 7.26 10.36
N THR A 859 13.33 7.79 11.56
CA THR A 859 11.97 8.05 12.08
C THR A 859 11.54 9.52 12.05
N GLU A 860 12.24 10.38 11.30
CA GLU A 860 11.87 11.80 11.20
C GLU A 860 10.58 12.04 10.41
N PRO A 861 9.70 12.96 10.87
CA PRO A 861 8.50 13.33 10.12
C PRO A 861 8.81 14.20 8.89
N PRO A 862 7.95 14.18 7.86
CA PRO A 862 8.15 14.94 6.63
C PRO A 862 8.00 16.46 6.82
N THR A 863 8.80 17.25 6.10
CA THR A 863 8.71 18.73 6.03
C THR A 863 8.09 19.20 4.71
N ASP A 864 7.43 20.37 4.69
CA ASP A 864 6.79 20.92 3.47
C ASP A 864 7.80 21.26 2.37
N GLU A 865 9.02 21.63 2.77
CA GLU A 865 10.15 21.93 1.87
C GLU A 865 10.52 20.74 0.95
N LEU A 866 10.14 19.51 1.31
CA LEU A 866 10.32 18.33 0.46
C LEU A 866 9.52 18.42 -0.85
N MET A 867 8.43 19.21 -0.88
CA MET A 867 7.59 19.42 -2.05
C MET A 867 8.04 20.60 -2.92
N GLU A 868 9.12 21.29 -2.55
CA GLU A 868 9.76 22.33 -3.39
C GLU A 868 10.90 21.74 -4.25
N ARG A 869 11.31 20.51 -3.96
CA ARG A 869 12.39 19.81 -4.66
C ARG A 869 11.86 19.02 -5.84
N THR A 870 12.67 18.90 -6.89
CA THR A 870 12.38 18.00 -8.01
C THR A 870 12.53 16.53 -7.59
N PRO A 871 11.78 15.60 -8.22
CA PRO A 871 11.93 14.17 -7.95
C PRO A 871 13.33 13.65 -8.33
N VAL A 872 13.81 12.64 -7.63
CA VAL A 872 15.12 12.00 -7.89
C VAL A 872 15.10 11.17 -9.20
N GLY A 873 13.93 10.65 -9.59
CA GLY A 873 13.75 9.81 -10.78
C GLY A 873 14.45 8.44 -10.67
N ARG A 874 14.45 7.66 -11.76
CA ARG A 874 15.02 6.29 -11.78
C ARG A 874 16.55 6.25 -11.74
N LYS A 875 17.21 7.22 -12.38
CA LYS A 875 18.66 7.27 -12.59
C LYS A 875 19.42 8.08 -11.54
N GLY A 876 18.74 8.61 -10.53
CA GLY A 876 19.38 9.41 -9.49
C GLY A 876 20.34 8.60 -8.63
N SER A 877 21.47 9.21 -8.31
CA SER A 877 22.49 8.64 -7.45
C SER A 877 22.00 8.57 -6.00
N PHE A 878 22.12 7.40 -5.38
CA PHE A 878 21.69 7.23 -4.00
C PHE A 878 22.62 7.97 -3.02
N ILE A 879 23.94 7.89 -3.24
CA ILE A 879 24.94 8.66 -2.50
C ILE A 879 25.31 9.88 -3.33
N THR A 880 24.78 11.04 -2.97
CA THR A 880 25.00 12.28 -3.69
C THR A 880 26.39 12.86 -3.41
N ASN A 881 26.89 13.76 -4.27
CA ASN A 881 28.16 14.45 -4.01
C ASN A 881 28.12 15.28 -2.72
N VAL A 882 26.94 15.78 -2.33
CA VAL A 882 26.73 16.47 -1.05
C VAL A 882 27.01 15.53 0.13
N MET A 883 26.55 14.28 0.05
CA MET A 883 26.85 13.26 1.06
C MET A 883 28.35 12.95 1.09
N TRP A 884 29.00 12.75 -0.06
CA TRP A 884 30.45 12.49 -0.11
C TRP A 884 31.27 13.60 0.51
N ARG A 885 30.93 14.87 0.24
CA ARG A 885 31.56 16.03 0.87
C ARG A 885 31.46 15.96 2.39
N ASN A 886 30.25 15.71 2.89
CA ASN A 886 30.00 15.66 4.34
C ASN A 886 30.73 14.48 5.00
N ILE A 887 30.67 13.29 4.40
CA ILE A 887 31.34 12.07 4.88
C ILE A 887 32.85 12.31 4.94
N MET A 888 33.48 12.72 3.84
CA MET A 888 34.93 12.92 3.80
C MET A 888 35.40 14.04 4.72
N GLY A 889 34.64 15.14 4.81
CA GLY A 889 34.98 16.26 5.70
C GLY A 889 34.97 15.87 7.18
N GLN A 890 33.92 15.16 7.62
CA GLN A 890 33.82 14.67 9.00
C GLN A 890 34.83 13.56 9.28
N SER A 891 35.01 12.62 8.35
CA SER A 891 35.98 11.54 8.51
C SER A 891 37.40 12.05 8.64
N LEU A 892 37.78 13.07 7.86
CA LEU A 892 39.09 13.71 7.95
C LEU A 892 39.30 14.39 9.31
N PHE A 893 38.30 15.15 9.79
CA PHE A 893 38.37 15.78 11.10
C PHE A 893 38.57 14.75 12.21
N GLN A 894 37.71 13.73 12.27
CA GLN A 894 37.78 12.72 13.33
C GLN A 894 39.10 11.94 13.27
N PHE A 895 39.58 11.61 12.07
CA PHE A 895 40.88 10.97 11.89
C PHE A 895 42.03 11.82 12.45
N VAL A 896 42.09 13.12 12.09
CA VAL A 896 43.14 14.04 12.56
C VAL A 896 43.12 14.18 14.08
N VAL A 897 41.94 14.31 14.68
CA VAL A 897 41.78 14.41 16.13
C VAL A 897 42.27 13.14 16.84
N ILE A 898 41.85 11.96 16.36
CA ILE A 898 42.20 10.69 17.00
C ILE A 898 43.70 10.41 16.81
N TRP A 899 44.24 10.68 15.62
CA TRP A 899 45.67 10.55 15.35
C TRP A 899 46.50 11.51 16.24
N PHE A 900 46.02 12.73 16.47
CA PHE A 900 46.65 13.66 17.41
C PHE A 900 46.62 13.13 18.85
N LEU A 901 45.49 12.59 19.32
CA LEU A 901 45.38 11.98 20.64
C LEU A 901 46.29 10.74 20.77
N GLN A 902 46.40 9.92 19.73
CA GLN A 902 47.28 8.74 19.73
C GLN A 902 48.77 9.10 19.79
N THR A 903 49.19 10.12 19.05
CA THR A 903 50.61 10.47 18.92
C THR A 903 51.11 11.40 20.02
N GLN A 904 50.28 12.38 20.42
CA GLN A 904 50.66 13.46 21.34
C GLN A 904 49.80 13.51 22.61
N GLY A 905 48.81 12.62 22.77
CA GLY A 905 47.88 12.66 23.89
C GLY A 905 48.54 12.50 25.26
N LYS A 906 49.56 11.64 25.38
CA LYS A 906 50.32 11.47 26.64
C LYS A 906 50.95 12.78 27.11
N ALA A 907 51.57 13.51 26.19
CA ALA A 907 52.18 14.82 26.46
C ALA A 907 51.13 15.92 26.68
N ALA A 908 50.06 15.94 25.88
CA ALA A 908 49.02 16.96 25.95
C ALA A 908 48.24 16.94 27.27
N PHE A 909 48.02 15.75 27.86
CA PHE A 909 47.30 15.57 29.11
C PHE A 909 48.19 15.33 30.33
N HIS A 910 49.52 15.46 30.19
CA HIS A 910 50.50 15.24 31.27
C HIS A 910 50.30 13.89 32.00
N LEU A 911 50.24 12.80 31.23
CA LEU A 911 50.04 11.45 31.75
C LEU A 911 51.41 10.77 31.98
N ASP A 912 51.97 10.92 33.18
CA ASP A 912 53.29 10.36 33.56
C ASP A 912 53.21 9.04 34.36
N ASP A 913 52.00 8.60 34.74
CA ASP A 913 51.76 7.43 35.59
C ASP A 913 51.78 6.08 34.85
N SER A 914 51.89 4.97 35.60
CA SER A 914 51.91 3.59 35.08
C SER A 914 50.64 3.18 34.31
N ASP A 915 49.50 3.83 34.60
CA ASP A 915 48.20 3.56 33.95
C ASP A 915 47.92 4.53 32.76
N SER A 916 48.93 5.29 32.32
CA SER A 916 48.81 6.33 31.30
C SER A 916 48.21 5.82 29.97
N ASP A 917 48.53 4.60 29.55
CA ASP A 917 47.99 4.00 28.32
C ASP A 917 46.50 3.67 28.42
N LEU A 918 46.05 3.15 29.57
CA LEU A 918 44.64 2.82 29.79
C LEU A 918 43.77 4.10 29.85
N VAL A 919 44.26 5.14 30.53
CA VAL A 919 43.60 6.45 30.59
C VAL A 919 43.53 7.10 29.21
N LEU A 920 44.60 7.03 28.42
CA LEU A 920 44.62 7.56 27.06
C LEU A 920 43.65 6.83 26.14
N ASN A 921 43.63 5.50 26.16
CA ASN A 921 42.70 4.71 25.35
C ASN A 921 41.24 4.99 25.76
N THR A 922 40.99 5.18 27.06
CA THR A 922 39.66 5.60 27.55
C THR A 922 39.27 6.98 27.03
N LEU A 923 40.20 7.94 27.01
CA LEU A 923 39.96 9.28 26.48
C LEU A 923 39.71 9.26 24.97
N ILE A 924 40.46 8.45 24.21
CA ILE A 924 40.26 8.24 22.77
C ILE A 924 38.87 7.64 22.52
N PHE A 925 38.51 6.58 23.24
CA PHE A 925 37.20 5.95 23.15
C PHE A 925 36.06 6.93 23.47
N ASN A 926 36.16 7.67 24.58
CA ASN A 926 35.12 8.61 24.96
C ASN A 926 34.98 9.76 23.95
N SER A 927 36.11 10.33 23.51
CA SER A 927 36.12 11.38 22.48
C SER A 927 35.53 10.87 21.17
N PHE A 928 35.82 9.62 20.78
CA PHE A 928 35.27 9.01 19.58
C PHE A 928 33.74 8.83 19.66
N VAL A 929 33.20 8.39 20.79
CA VAL A 929 31.74 8.26 20.99
C VAL A 929 31.05 9.63 20.92
N PHE A 930 31.59 10.67 21.57
CA PHE A 930 31.02 12.02 21.47
C PHE A 930 31.12 12.60 20.06
N CYS A 931 32.22 12.36 19.33
CA CYS A 931 32.31 12.69 17.92
C CYS A 931 31.16 12.07 17.12
N GLN A 932 30.76 10.82 17.41
CA GLN A 932 29.61 10.20 16.75
C GLN A 932 28.28 10.82 17.17
N LEU A 933 28.06 11.09 18.46
CA LEU A 933 26.83 11.75 18.93
C LEU A 933 26.61 13.11 18.27
N PHE A 934 27.65 13.95 18.18
CA PHE A 934 27.55 15.26 17.53
C PHE A 934 27.49 15.15 16.00
N ASN A 935 28.11 14.13 15.40
CA ASN A 935 27.97 13.84 13.98
C ASN A 935 26.56 13.34 13.62
N GLU A 936 25.91 12.60 14.51
CA GLU A 936 24.50 12.17 14.36
C GLU A 936 23.58 13.39 14.27
N ILE A 937 23.76 14.38 15.16
CA ILE A 937 23.05 15.67 15.10
C ILE A 937 23.37 16.41 13.80
N SER A 938 24.64 16.43 13.39
CA SER A 938 25.09 17.14 12.17
C SER A 938 24.54 16.50 10.88
N SER A 939 24.33 15.19 10.89
CA SER A 939 23.83 14.40 9.76
C SER A 939 22.31 14.49 9.58
N ARG A 940 21.59 15.08 10.54
CA ARG A 940 20.16 15.35 10.45
C ARG A 940 19.78 16.27 9.29
N GLU A 941 20.67 17.14 8.85
CA GLU A 941 20.50 17.96 7.64
C GLU A 941 21.72 17.81 6.74
N MET A 942 21.52 17.48 5.45
CA MET A 942 22.63 17.25 4.52
C MET A 942 23.19 18.55 3.95
N GLU A 943 22.33 19.53 3.64
CA GLU A 943 22.70 20.78 2.98
C GLU A 943 22.66 21.98 3.93
N LYS A 944 21.64 22.06 4.78
CA LYS A 944 21.41 23.21 5.66
C LYS A 944 22.36 23.23 6.84
N ILE A 945 22.77 24.44 7.22
CA ILE A 945 23.62 24.71 8.39
C ILE A 945 22.81 24.57 9.69
N ASP A 946 21.55 25.00 9.70
CA ASP A 946 20.68 24.90 10.88
C ASP A 946 20.20 23.46 11.08
N VAL A 947 20.90 22.74 11.95
CA VAL A 947 20.62 21.34 12.32
C VAL A 947 19.67 21.22 13.53
N PHE A 948 19.45 22.31 14.26
CA PHE A 948 18.63 22.31 15.48
C PHE A 948 17.15 22.55 15.20
N LYS A 949 16.80 23.11 14.04
CA LYS A 949 15.41 23.35 13.64
C LYS A 949 14.56 22.08 13.76
N GLY A 950 13.56 22.11 14.65
CA GLY A 950 12.61 21.02 14.82
C GLY A 950 13.12 19.76 15.54
N ILE A 951 14.30 19.80 16.17
CA ILE A 951 14.86 18.65 16.91
C ILE A 951 13.90 18.13 18.00
N MET A 952 13.24 19.05 18.71
CA MET A 952 12.28 18.73 19.77
C MET A 952 10.99 18.08 19.26
N LYS A 953 10.70 18.13 17.95
CA LYS A 953 9.52 17.45 17.38
C LYS A 953 9.74 15.95 17.24
N ASN A 954 11.00 15.49 17.17
CA ASN A 954 11.33 14.07 17.12
C ASN A 954 11.77 13.58 18.52
N TYR A 955 10.80 13.12 19.30
CA TYR A 955 11.05 12.58 20.64
C TYR A 955 11.90 11.30 20.63
N VAL A 956 11.85 10.51 19.55
CA VAL A 956 12.65 9.29 19.42
C VAL A 956 14.12 9.64 19.29
N PHE A 957 14.45 10.63 18.43
CA PHE A 957 15.81 11.12 18.27
C PHE A 957 16.40 11.64 19.60
N LEU A 958 15.65 12.48 20.31
CA LEU A 958 16.10 13.03 21.61
C LEU A 958 16.30 11.93 22.66
N ALA A 959 15.40 10.94 22.70
CA ALA A 959 15.51 9.81 23.61
C ALA A 959 16.76 8.98 23.33
N VAL A 960 17.07 8.71 22.04
CA VAL A 960 18.27 7.95 21.65
C VAL A 960 19.54 8.70 22.05
N ILE A 961 19.72 9.96 21.63
CA ILE A 961 20.90 10.77 21.96
C ILE A 961 21.12 10.86 23.48
N THR A 962 20.05 11.13 24.24
CA THR A 962 20.12 11.24 25.70
C THR A 962 20.48 9.90 26.35
N SER A 963 19.85 8.81 25.89
CA SER A 963 20.14 7.47 26.42
C SER A 963 21.58 7.05 26.13
N THR A 964 22.10 7.30 24.93
CA THR A 964 23.48 6.96 24.56
C THR A 964 24.49 7.74 25.40
N ALA A 965 24.26 9.04 25.64
CA ALA A 965 25.12 9.84 26.52
C ALA A 965 25.11 9.33 27.96
N ILE A 966 23.93 8.96 28.50
CA ILE A 966 23.81 8.37 29.85
C ILE A 966 24.53 7.03 29.92
N PHE A 967 24.32 6.14 28.96
CA PHE A 967 25.01 4.85 28.92
C PHE A 967 26.52 5.01 28.78
N GLN A 968 27.00 5.99 28.02
CA GLN A 968 28.43 6.29 27.91
C GLN A 968 29.02 6.70 29.26
N ILE A 969 28.32 7.53 30.04
CA ILE A 969 28.74 7.88 31.41
C ILE A 969 28.80 6.62 32.29
N ILE A 970 27.79 5.76 32.19
CA ILE A 970 27.76 4.51 32.97
C ILE A 970 28.94 3.58 32.60
N ILE A 971 29.26 3.48 31.31
CA ILE A 971 30.34 2.63 30.81
C ILE A 971 31.70 3.08 31.37
N ILE A 972 31.99 4.38 31.29
CA ILE A 972 33.28 4.95 31.69
C ILE A 972 33.46 4.95 33.21
N GLU A 973 32.42 5.30 33.98
CA GLU A 973 32.55 5.48 35.43
C GLU A 973 32.38 4.17 36.22
N PHE A 974 31.51 3.26 35.76
CA PHE A 974 31.08 2.10 36.56
C PHE A 974 31.42 0.74 35.94
N LEU A 975 31.67 0.65 34.63
CA LEU A 975 31.94 -0.62 33.91
C LEU A 975 33.39 -0.72 33.43
N GLY A 976 34.33 -0.09 34.14
CA GLY A 976 35.76 -0.05 33.81
C GLY A 976 36.38 -1.43 33.55
N THR A 977 36.10 -2.40 34.43
CA THR A 977 36.61 -3.78 34.31
C THR A 977 36.01 -4.57 33.14
N PHE A 978 34.84 -4.16 32.64
CA PHE A 978 34.15 -4.83 31.53
C PHE A 978 34.53 -4.23 30.17
N ALA A 979 34.64 -2.90 30.09
CA ALA A 979 34.92 -2.18 28.86
C ALA A 979 36.42 -1.88 28.64
N ASN A 980 37.28 -2.32 29.57
CA ASN A 980 38.68 -1.95 29.65
C ASN A 980 38.87 -0.42 29.63
N THR A 981 38.22 0.26 30.59
CA THR A 981 38.24 1.72 30.73
C THR A 981 38.59 2.14 32.16
N SER A 982 39.07 3.37 32.32
CA SER A 982 39.38 3.98 33.61
C SER A 982 38.49 5.20 33.87
N PRO A 983 38.05 5.44 35.11
CA PRO A 983 37.26 6.63 35.43
C PRO A 983 37.98 7.91 35.04
N LEU A 984 37.31 8.78 34.28
CA LEU A 984 37.89 10.01 33.77
C LEU A 984 37.68 11.16 34.75
N THR A 985 38.67 12.04 34.87
CA THR A 985 38.55 13.27 35.65
C THR A 985 37.62 14.27 34.95
N LEU A 986 37.02 15.20 35.70
CA LEU A 986 36.16 16.25 35.13
C LEU A 986 36.81 17.05 33.98
N PRO A 987 38.11 17.44 34.04
CA PRO A 987 38.78 18.08 32.91
C PRO A 987 38.90 17.20 31.66
N GLN A 988 39.18 15.89 31.83
CA GLN A 988 39.26 14.93 30.73
C GLN A 988 37.88 14.70 30.08
N TRP A 989 36.82 14.59 30.89
CA TRP A 989 35.45 14.58 30.41
C TRP A 989 35.12 15.82 29.59
N PHE A 990 35.38 17.01 30.14
CA PHE A 990 35.14 18.26 29.45
C PHE A 990 35.90 18.33 28.12
N ALA A 991 37.19 17.95 28.10
CA ALA A 991 37.99 17.91 26.89
C ALA A 991 37.39 16.96 25.84
N SER A 992 37.00 15.75 26.21
CA SER A 992 36.41 14.77 25.28
C SER A 992 35.07 15.24 24.68
N VAL A 993 34.22 15.88 25.47
CA VAL A 993 32.94 16.45 24.99
C VAL A 993 33.19 17.64 24.06
N VAL A 994 34.13 18.53 24.40
CA VAL A 994 34.51 19.68 23.56
C VAL A 994 35.08 19.21 22.22
N ILE A 995 35.94 18.19 22.23
CA ILE A 995 36.48 17.59 21.01
C ILE A 995 35.35 17.09 20.10
N GLY A 996 34.37 16.37 20.66
CA GLY A 996 33.19 15.95 19.89
C GLY A 996 32.39 17.15 19.37
N PHE A 997 32.16 18.17 20.20
CA PHE A 997 31.40 19.36 19.84
C PHE A 997 32.03 20.14 18.69
N LEU A 998 33.36 20.20 18.61
CA LEU A 998 34.10 20.83 17.50
C LEU A 998 33.78 20.21 16.13
N GLY A 999 33.29 18.97 16.08
CA GLY A 999 32.79 18.35 14.85
C GLY A 999 31.63 19.12 14.21
N MET A 1000 30.76 19.76 15.00
CA MET A 1000 29.60 20.51 14.51
C MET A 1000 29.95 21.79 13.74
N PRO A 1001 30.75 22.74 14.26
CA PRO A 1001 31.13 23.93 13.49
C PRO A 1001 31.95 23.56 12.26
N ILE A 1002 32.75 22.49 12.31
CA ILE A 1002 33.46 21.97 11.14
C ILE A 1002 32.47 21.40 10.12
N ALA A 1003 31.42 20.68 10.54
CA ALA A 1003 30.35 20.25 9.66
C ALA A 1003 29.67 21.44 8.97
N ALA A 1004 29.41 22.51 9.71
CA ALA A 1004 28.84 23.74 9.18
C ALA A 1004 29.76 24.39 8.13
N ALA A 1005 31.07 24.45 8.39
CA ALA A 1005 32.06 24.97 7.45
C ALA A 1005 32.15 24.11 6.18
N VAL A 1006 32.18 22.78 6.32
CA VAL A 1006 32.17 21.85 5.18
C VAL A 1006 30.92 22.03 4.33
N LYS A 1007 29.75 22.27 4.96
CA LYS A 1007 28.48 22.50 4.24
C LYS A 1007 28.49 23.77 3.38
N MET A 1008 29.30 24.77 3.71
CA MET A 1008 29.46 26.00 2.92
C MET A 1008 30.22 25.79 1.61
N ILE A 1009 30.96 24.68 1.46
CA ILE A 1009 31.69 24.38 0.23
C ILE A 1009 30.68 23.97 -0.84
N PRO A 1010 30.53 24.73 -1.95
CA PRO A 1010 29.57 24.42 -2.99
C PRO A 1010 29.99 23.15 -3.73
N VAL A 1011 29.00 22.32 -4.09
CA VAL A 1011 29.21 21.09 -4.83
C VAL A 1011 28.34 21.12 -6.08
N GLY A 1012 28.88 20.66 -7.21
CA GLY A 1012 28.12 20.58 -8.46
C GLY A 1012 26.90 19.67 -8.33
N SER A 1013 25.78 20.11 -8.88
CA SER A 1013 24.51 19.38 -8.92
C SER A 1013 24.53 18.29 -10.00
N ARG A 1014 25.31 17.23 -9.79
CA ARG A 1014 25.19 15.98 -10.56
C ARG A 1014 25.45 14.77 -9.70
#